data_AF-A0A6P0NCF2-F1
#
_entry.id   AF-A0A6P0NCF2-F1
#
_cell.length_a   1.000
_cell.length_b   1.000
_cell.length_c   1.000
_cell.angle_alpha   90.00
_cell.angle_beta   90.00
_cell.angle_gamma   90.00
#
_symmetry.space_group_name_H-M   'P 1'
#
loop_
_entity.id
_entity.type
_entity.pdbx_description
1 polymer ?
#
loop_
_entity_poly.entity_id
_entity_poly.type
_entity_poly.pdbx_seq_one_letter_code
_entity_poly.pdbx_strand_id
1 'polypeptide(L)'
;MPNWSYFPEIYGIKIPYSSECDRLWRALRAIASALLLIFSIIIIRRGFALALVLVVIAVADISLEANITRIAIAVAGVETLMLAIAVAIGTTIAIAHGGIIPGILVVAGAIIANIDIHGEATLAGNIVEAAHFFWGLAVTFLGAYVAKQALAEDPKFAFIRLIAITLPAKLGTSFRNANLTDADFTQARLKSTDFRNANLTRTNFHLATNLDLARVSNTILIDREVRDLVVTHRGANQSYRGRNLKGANLAGADLSDADLTEADVSEATFEGAWLERVNLTKTQALTTHFNYARLTGACLEAWNIDSTTQLDGAICDYVYLLNYQGERRPSSGEFGTGEFTKLFQEVLNTVDLIFRNGIDGKAFASSWQKIQIENEGSELAIRSIENKGDGCVIVRVDIPADANKAEIHSNFIQHYDLALKALDEKYRAELNSKDEQITIYRQHQADYKELLDQLLASRPVNLRETQKEATSKSVNSKLVVLKVGQGNLREGFPMTLQIGAEGSFPSVECTGVLPSAPEIIQSYDKWQSLYRKGMKTGLRLEVIETQITNFSRKEFFNACHESAENLKEDLNRWLKSESFRSIREQLLEKLTTSDLIRFIIQTEDSKLRHLPWHLWDFFDRYPKSEFALSTPAYERIEKSTSTKPKVKVLAILGDSTGIDIDKDRILLEQLPDAAVSFLVEPNRQDINEQLWAQAWDILFFAGHSCSHAQNEIGQIFINKTDSLTIPQLKHALKKAI
;
A
#
# COMPACT_ATOMS: atom_id res chain seq x y z
N MET A 1 -31.72 4.62 98.21
CA MET A 1 -31.46 5.84 99.02
C MET A 1 -30.33 6.64 98.37
N PRO A 2 -30.34 7.99 98.46
CA PRO A 2 -30.26 8.92 97.31
C PRO A 2 -28.96 9.77 97.29
N ASN A 3 -28.69 10.77 96.42
CA ASN A 3 -29.47 11.59 95.45
C ASN A 3 -28.83 11.50 94.03
N TRP A 4 -29.28 12.06 92.89
CA TRP A 4 -30.10 13.24 92.49
C TRP A 4 -29.42 14.64 92.60
N SER A 5 -29.14 15.29 91.45
CA SER A 5 -29.67 16.64 91.11
C SER A 5 -29.25 17.15 89.71
N TYR A 6 -30.18 17.90 89.09
CA TYR A 6 -30.13 18.72 87.86
C TYR A 6 -30.29 18.09 86.44
N PHE A 7 -31.47 18.39 85.86
CA PHE A 7 -31.95 18.36 84.46
C PHE A 7 -31.69 19.75 83.79
N PRO A 8 -31.98 20.05 82.48
CA PRO A 8 -33.01 19.45 81.61
C PRO A 8 -32.66 19.19 80.11
N GLU A 9 -33.69 18.85 79.34
CA GLU A 9 -33.78 18.34 77.97
C GLU A 9 -33.35 19.31 76.83
N ILE A 10 -33.07 18.78 75.63
CA ILE A 10 -33.83 19.03 74.36
C ILE A 10 -33.16 18.35 73.12
N TYR A 11 -33.98 17.95 72.14
CA TYR A 11 -33.65 17.29 70.85
C TYR A 11 -33.09 15.85 70.87
N GLY A 12 -33.98 14.88 71.05
CA GLY A 12 -33.74 13.52 70.59
C GLY A 12 -33.82 13.40 69.06
N ILE A 13 -32.72 13.01 68.43
CA ILE A 13 -32.70 12.52 67.04
C ILE A 13 -31.97 11.15 67.04
N LYS A 14 -32.75 10.06 67.09
CA LYS A 14 -32.29 8.79 66.51
C LYS A 14 -32.45 8.93 65.00
N ILE A 15 -31.35 9.06 64.27
CA ILE A 15 -31.39 8.95 62.80
C ILE A 15 -31.76 7.49 62.48
N PRO A 16 -32.90 7.21 61.81
CA PRO A 16 -33.24 5.85 61.45
C PRO A 16 -32.41 5.42 60.24
N TYR A 17 -31.60 4.37 60.40
CA TYR A 17 -31.00 3.67 59.26
C TYR A 17 -32.15 3.03 58.47
N SER A 18 -32.53 3.63 57.34
CA SER A 18 -33.78 3.27 56.67
C SER A 18 -33.63 1.98 55.84
N SER A 19 -34.63 1.10 55.92
CA SER A 19 -34.70 -0.13 55.09
C SER A 19 -34.80 0.14 53.59
N GLU A 20 -34.96 1.40 53.18
CA GLU A 20 -34.90 1.86 51.79
C GLU A 20 -33.44 2.05 51.34
N CYS A 21 -32.55 2.53 52.20
CA CYS A 21 -31.12 2.63 51.90
C CYS A 21 -30.53 1.24 51.55
N ASP A 22 -30.85 0.22 52.36
CA ASP A 22 -30.46 -1.18 52.10
C ASP A 22 -31.09 -1.80 50.85
N ARG A 23 -32.27 -1.34 50.44
CA ARG A 23 -32.91 -1.77 49.18
C ARG A 23 -32.28 -1.10 47.97
N LEU A 24 -31.96 0.20 48.08
CA LEU A 24 -31.22 0.95 47.07
C LEU A 24 -29.82 0.37 46.87
N TRP A 25 -29.08 0.06 47.94
CA TRP A 25 -27.76 -0.59 47.84
C TRP A 25 -27.81 -1.98 47.20
N ARG A 26 -28.82 -2.80 47.49
CA ARG A 26 -29.01 -4.10 46.82
C ARG A 26 -29.36 -3.94 45.34
N ALA A 27 -30.23 -3.00 44.98
CA ALA A 27 -30.55 -2.71 43.58
C ALA A 27 -29.33 -2.18 42.81
N LEU A 28 -28.55 -1.29 43.42
CA LEU A 28 -27.27 -0.77 42.90
C LEU A 28 -26.27 -1.90 42.59
N ARG A 29 -26.07 -2.84 43.54
CA ARG A 29 -25.18 -4.00 43.33
C ARG A 29 -25.67 -4.91 42.20
N ALA A 30 -26.99 -5.12 42.06
CA ALA A 30 -27.56 -5.93 40.98
C ALA A 30 -27.38 -5.28 39.60
N ILE A 31 -27.60 -3.96 39.49
CA ILE A 31 -27.40 -3.20 38.24
C ILE A 31 -25.91 -3.17 37.85
N ALA A 32 -25.01 -2.93 38.81
CA ALA A 32 -23.57 -3.03 38.58
C ALA A 32 -23.16 -4.42 38.06
N SER A 33 -23.72 -5.49 38.64
CA SER A 33 -23.46 -6.87 38.19
C SER A 33 -23.91 -7.14 36.75
N ALA A 34 -25.08 -6.62 36.36
CA ALA A 34 -25.60 -6.77 35.00
C ALA A 34 -24.77 -5.99 33.96
N LEU A 35 -24.39 -4.75 34.28
CA LEU A 35 -23.50 -3.95 33.44
C LEU A 35 -22.12 -4.61 33.28
N LEU A 36 -21.61 -5.25 34.32
CA LEU A 36 -20.32 -5.95 34.28
C LEU A 36 -20.35 -7.22 33.41
N LEU A 37 -21.48 -7.94 33.35
CA LEU A 37 -21.67 -9.06 32.42
C LEU A 37 -21.58 -8.58 30.97
N ILE A 38 -22.30 -7.51 30.63
CA ILE A 38 -22.27 -6.86 29.31
C ILE A 38 -20.85 -6.38 28.98
N PHE A 39 -20.17 -5.76 29.95
CA PHE A 39 -18.81 -5.27 29.80
C PHE A 39 -17.78 -6.40 29.58
N SER A 40 -17.92 -7.51 30.30
CA SER A 40 -17.09 -8.71 30.12
C SER A 40 -17.26 -9.28 28.71
N ILE A 41 -18.50 -9.34 28.21
CA ILE A 41 -18.81 -9.73 26.83
C ILE A 41 -18.17 -8.76 25.82
N ILE A 42 -18.15 -7.45 26.10
CA ILE A 42 -17.50 -6.44 25.25
C ILE A 42 -15.96 -6.61 25.24
N ILE A 43 -15.31 -6.80 26.39
CA ILE A 43 -13.86 -7.08 26.45
C ILE A 43 -13.51 -8.33 25.65
N ILE A 44 -14.27 -9.42 25.84
CA ILE A 44 -14.07 -10.69 25.13
C ILE A 44 -14.26 -10.52 23.60
N ARG A 45 -15.27 -9.76 23.15
CA ARG A 45 -15.62 -9.63 21.73
C ARG A 45 -14.86 -8.53 20.97
N ARG A 46 -14.63 -7.37 21.59
CA ARG A 46 -14.17 -6.14 20.90
C ARG A 46 -12.87 -5.54 21.46
N GLY A 47 -12.30 -6.11 22.51
CA GLY A 47 -11.01 -5.69 23.07
C GLY A 47 -11.09 -4.50 24.03
N PHE A 48 -9.98 -4.29 24.76
CA PHE A 48 -9.95 -3.45 25.96
C PHE A 48 -10.15 -1.94 25.69
N ALA A 49 -9.62 -1.41 24.59
CA ALA A 49 -9.70 0.03 24.28
C ALA A 49 -11.15 0.52 24.12
N LEU A 50 -12.00 -0.25 23.44
CA LEU A 50 -13.42 0.09 23.29
C LEU A 50 -14.16 0.03 24.63
N ALA A 51 -13.80 -0.92 25.49
CA ALA A 51 -14.35 -1.05 26.82
C ALA A 51 -13.98 0.17 27.69
N LEU A 52 -12.71 0.60 27.67
CA LEU A 52 -12.26 1.79 28.38
C LEU A 52 -12.96 3.08 27.88
N VAL A 53 -13.10 3.24 26.57
CA VAL A 53 -13.81 4.38 25.96
C VAL A 53 -15.28 4.42 26.40
N LEU A 54 -15.97 3.27 26.48
CA LEU A 54 -17.35 3.22 26.96
C LEU A 54 -17.49 3.56 28.45
N VAL A 55 -16.48 3.23 29.29
CA VAL A 55 -16.44 3.70 30.69
C VAL A 55 -16.25 5.22 30.74
N VAL A 56 -15.34 5.78 29.94
CA VAL A 56 -15.11 7.23 29.89
C VAL A 56 -16.36 7.97 29.39
N ILE A 57 -17.06 7.45 28.38
CA ILE A 57 -18.34 8.01 27.90
C ILE A 57 -19.41 7.96 29.01
N ALA A 58 -19.57 6.81 29.68
CA ALA A 58 -20.51 6.67 30.79
C ALA A 58 -20.18 7.56 32.01
N VAL A 59 -18.92 7.94 32.19
CA VAL A 59 -18.47 8.91 33.21
C VAL A 59 -18.63 10.36 32.74
N ALA A 60 -18.47 10.65 31.45
CA ALA A 60 -18.65 12.00 30.88
C ALA A 60 -20.13 12.44 30.86
N ASP A 61 -21.05 11.51 30.65
CA ASP A 61 -22.52 11.73 30.69
C ASP A 61 -23.06 12.09 32.09
N ILE A 62 -22.20 12.16 33.12
CA ILE A 62 -22.55 12.55 34.50
C ILE A 62 -22.63 14.08 34.66
N SER A 63 -22.21 14.85 33.65
CA SER A 63 -22.18 16.32 33.66
C SER A 63 -23.53 17.00 33.34
N LEU A 64 -24.60 16.65 34.06
CA LEU A 64 -25.68 17.56 34.48
C LEU A 64 -26.62 16.82 35.46
N GLU A 65 -26.87 17.41 36.64
CA GLU A 65 -27.73 16.90 37.73
C GLU A 65 -27.30 15.57 38.39
N ALA A 66 -26.57 15.70 39.50
CA ALA A 66 -25.95 14.58 40.23
C ALA A 66 -26.95 13.76 41.07
N ASN A 67 -27.39 12.62 40.53
CA ASN A 67 -28.01 11.56 41.31
C ASN A 67 -26.90 10.65 41.89
N ILE A 68 -26.75 10.61 43.22
CA ILE A 68 -25.70 9.86 43.97
C ILE A 68 -25.57 8.41 43.46
N THR A 69 -26.71 7.80 43.12
CA THR A 69 -26.86 6.49 42.48
C THR A 69 -25.93 6.28 41.26
N ARG A 70 -25.81 7.28 40.37
CA ARG A 70 -24.99 7.17 39.14
C ARG A 70 -23.50 7.25 39.44
N ILE A 71 -23.09 8.12 40.35
CA ILE A 71 -21.69 8.24 40.79
C ILE A 71 -21.23 6.93 41.46
N ALA A 72 -22.07 6.35 42.32
CA ALA A 72 -21.77 5.06 42.96
C ALA A 72 -21.61 3.91 41.96
N ILE A 73 -22.45 3.83 40.92
CA ILE A 73 -22.30 2.82 39.84
C ILE A 73 -20.99 3.02 39.08
N ALA A 74 -20.63 4.26 38.75
CA ALA A 74 -19.40 4.56 38.02
C ALA A 74 -18.15 4.19 38.83
N VAL A 75 -18.10 4.54 40.12
CA VAL A 75 -16.99 4.20 41.02
C VAL A 75 -16.85 2.68 41.17
N ALA A 76 -17.93 1.95 41.47
CA ALA A 76 -17.90 0.49 41.60
C ALA A 76 -17.48 -0.23 40.29
N GLY A 77 -17.86 0.32 39.13
CA GLY A 77 -17.42 -0.16 37.82
C GLY A 77 -15.91 0.00 37.61
N VAL A 78 -15.35 1.15 37.98
CA VAL A 78 -13.90 1.41 37.90
C VAL A 78 -13.12 0.54 38.87
N GLU A 79 -13.57 0.39 40.12
CA GLU A 79 -12.94 -0.49 41.11
C GLU A 79 -12.89 -1.94 40.64
N THR A 80 -13.99 -2.47 40.10
CA THR A 80 -14.03 -3.84 39.59
C THR A 80 -13.15 -4.02 38.36
N LEU A 81 -13.07 -3.01 37.47
CA LEU A 81 -12.17 -3.03 36.32
C LEU A 81 -10.70 -3.08 36.76
N MET A 82 -10.32 -2.24 37.72
CA MET A 82 -8.96 -2.22 38.28
C MET A 82 -8.62 -3.56 38.95
N LEU A 83 -9.56 -4.17 39.68
CA LEU A 83 -9.38 -5.50 40.26
C LEU A 83 -9.21 -6.57 39.17
N ALA A 84 -10.05 -6.60 38.14
CA ALA A 84 -9.94 -7.57 37.05
C ALA A 84 -8.60 -7.44 36.28
N ILE A 85 -8.11 -6.22 36.08
CA ILE A 85 -6.79 -5.95 35.49
C ILE A 85 -5.67 -6.46 36.41
N ALA A 86 -5.73 -6.17 37.72
CA ALA A 86 -4.74 -6.64 38.69
C ALA A 86 -4.69 -8.18 38.76
N VAL A 87 -5.87 -8.83 38.74
CA VAL A 87 -5.99 -10.30 38.68
C VAL A 87 -5.44 -10.87 37.37
N ALA A 88 -5.73 -10.25 36.23
CA ALA A 88 -5.17 -10.67 34.95
C ALA A 88 -3.65 -10.54 34.93
N ILE A 89 -3.08 -9.42 35.37
CA ILE A 89 -1.62 -9.20 35.46
C ILE A 89 -0.99 -10.21 36.42
N GLY A 90 -1.51 -10.35 37.64
CA GLY A 90 -0.97 -11.28 38.64
C GLY A 90 -1.05 -12.74 38.19
N THR A 91 -2.15 -13.15 37.55
CA THR A 91 -2.31 -14.49 36.97
C THR A 91 -1.35 -14.72 35.80
N THR A 92 -1.15 -13.71 34.93
CA THR A 92 -0.18 -13.76 33.83
C THR A 92 1.24 -13.97 34.39
N ILE A 93 1.63 -13.20 35.42
CA ILE A 93 2.94 -13.35 36.08
C ILE A 93 3.08 -14.74 36.69
N ALA A 94 2.08 -15.23 37.44
CA ALA A 94 2.15 -16.54 38.09
C ALA A 94 2.35 -17.70 37.09
N ILE A 95 1.54 -17.72 36.01
CA ILE A 95 1.64 -18.73 34.95
C ILE A 95 3.00 -18.64 34.25
N ALA A 96 3.40 -17.44 33.82
CA ALA A 96 4.66 -17.18 33.12
C ALA A 96 5.89 -17.67 33.90
N HIS A 97 5.86 -17.59 35.24
CA HIS A 97 7.03 -17.88 36.06
C HIS A 97 7.04 -19.28 36.68
N GLY A 98 6.06 -20.13 36.34
CA GLY A 98 5.97 -21.51 36.84
C GLY A 98 5.50 -21.59 38.29
N GLY A 99 4.77 -20.58 38.78
CA GLY A 99 4.14 -20.62 40.10
C GLY A 99 2.94 -21.57 40.07
N ILE A 100 3.02 -22.65 40.85
CA ILE A 100 1.86 -23.51 41.12
C ILE A 100 1.05 -22.87 42.25
N ILE A 101 -0.29 -22.92 42.14
CA ILE A 101 -1.30 -22.42 43.09
C ILE A 101 -1.35 -20.86 43.25
N PRO A 102 -2.50 -20.24 43.58
CA PRO A 102 -3.47 -19.83 42.56
C PRO A 102 -3.82 -18.33 42.61
N GLY A 103 -4.26 -17.76 41.48
CA GLY A 103 -4.89 -16.43 41.43
C GLY A 103 -6.17 -16.29 42.28
N ILE A 104 -6.68 -17.40 42.82
CA ILE A 104 -7.85 -17.49 43.71
C ILE A 104 -7.54 -16.93 45.12
N LEU A 105 -6.32 -17.09 45.65
CA LEU A 105 -6.06 -16.81 47.08
C LEU A 105 -5.82 -15.34 47.41
N VAL A 106 -5.15 -14.58 46.54
CA VAL A 106 -4.94 -13.13 46.76
C VAL A 106 -6.26 -12.36 46.61
N VAL A 107 -7.17 -12.83 45.75
CA VAL A 107 -8.51 -12.25 45.59
C VAL A 107 -9.45 -12.68 46.71
N ALA A 108 -9.36 -13.92 47.19
CA ALA A 108 -10.09 -14.34 48.39
C ALA A 108 -9.75 -13.45 49.61
N GLY A 109 -8.47 -13.10 49.80
CA GLY A 109 -8.07 -12.15 50.85
C GLY A 109 -8.72 -10.75 50.69
N ALA A 110 -8.78 -10.22 49.47
CA ALA A 110 -9.38 -8.91 49.19
C ALA A 110 -10.93 -8.91 49.24
N ILE A 111 -11.57 -10.05 48.93
CA ILE A 111 -13.03 -10.22 49.05
C ILE A 111 -13.43 -10.39 50.52
N ILE A 112 -12.66 -11.13 51.31
CA ILE A 112 -12.91 -11.30 52.76
C ILE A 112 -12.68 -9.99 53.52
N ALA A 113 -11.73 -9.14 53.10
CA ALA A 113 -11.47 -7.83 53.73
C ALA A 113 -12.63 -6.82 53.61
N ASN A 114 -13.61 -7.05 52.72
CA ASN A 114 -14.81 -6.20 52.58
C ASN A 114 -16.05 -6.74 53.33
N ILE A 115 -15.90 -7.80 54.14
CA ILE A 115 -17.02 -8.38 54.91
C ILE A 115 -17.25 -7.64 56.23
N ASP A 116 -16.24 -6.96 56.79
CA ASP A 116 -16.30 -6.41 58.16
C ASP A 116 -16.41 -4.87 58.23
N ILE A 117 -17.30 -4.30 57.41
CA ILE A 117 -17.82 -2.95 57.62
C ILE A 117 -19.35 -3.04 57.76
N HIS A 118 -19.78 -3.09 59.02
CA HIS A 118 -21.17 -3.07 59.53
C HIS A 118 -21.86 -4.45 59.53
N GLY A 119 -21.58 -5.24 60.56
CA GLY A 119 -22.29 -6.47 60.82
C GLY A 119 -23.72 -6.26 61.32
N GLU A 120 -24.66 -6.99 60.71
CA GLU A 120 -25.73 -7.71 61.42
C GLU A 120 -26.31 -8.77 60.46
N ALA A 121 -26.23 -10.05 60.85
CA ALA A 121 -26.61 -11.16 59.97
C ALA A 121 -28.14 -11.31 59.89
N THR A 122 -28.74 -10.75 58.84
CA THR A 122 -30.15 -10.97 58.49
C THR A 122 -30.29 -12.04 57.39
N LEU A 123 -31.49 -12.60 57.22
CA LEU A 123 -31.78 -13.66 56.23
C LEU A 123 -31.50 -13.26 54.76
N ALA A 124 -31.27 -11.97 54.49
CA ALA A 124 -30.83 -11.46 53.19
C ALA A 124 -29.31 -11.62 52.94
N GLY A 125 -28.51 -11.87 53.97
CA GLY A 125 -27.04 -11.99 53.91
C GLY A 125 -26.59 -13.13 52.99
N ASN A 126 -27.15 -14.33 53.14
CA ASN A 126 -26.76 -15.51 52.36
C ASN A 126 -26.85 -15.31 50.83
N ILE A 127 -27.80 -14.49 50.35
CA ILE A 127 -27.94 -14.18 48.91
C ILE A 127 -26.84 -13.21 48.45
N VAL A 128 -26.47 -12.25 49.29
CA VAL A 128 -25.42 -11.26 49.01
C VAL A 128 -24.04 -11.91 49.09
N GLU A 129 -23.79 -12.78 50.07
CA GLU A 129 -22.57 -13.59 50.18
C GLU A 129 -22.40 -14.52 48.97
N ALA A 130 -23.47 -15.24 48.57
CA ALA A 130 -23.44 -16.06 47.36
C ALA A 130 -23.16 -15.23 46.10
N ALA A 131 -23.76 -14.03 45.96
CA ALA A 131 -23.49 -13.14 44.84
C ALA A 131 -22.03 -12.66 44.81
N HIS A 132 -21.44 -12.30 45.95
CA HIS A 132 -20.02 -11.93 46.05
C HIS A 132 -19.08 -13.11 45.74
N PHE A 133 -19.44 -14.34 46.14
CA PHE A 133 -18.70 -15.55 45.78
C PHE A 133 -18.71 -15.82 44.26
N PHE A 134 -19.88 -15.76 43.62
CA PHE A 134 -19.98 -15.91 42.17
C PHE A 134 -19.32 -14.76 41.39
N TRP A 135 -19.34 -13.54 41.93
CA TRP A 135 -18.61 -12.39 41.37
C TRP A 135 -17.09 -12.60 41.41
N GLY A 136 -16.54 -13.06 42.54
CA GLY A 136 -15.12 -13.41 42.66
C GLY A 136 -14.69 -14.50 41.68
N LEU A 137 -15.52 -15.53 41.49
CA LEU A 137 -15.32 -16.56 40.46
C LEU A 137 -15.32 -15.97 39.04
N ALA A 138 -16.29 -15.12 38.71
CA ALA A 138 -16.39 -14.50 37.37
C ALA A 138 -15.17 -13.63 37.04
N VAL A 139 -14.74 -12.78 37.97
CA VAL A 139 -13.52 -11.95 37.83
C VAL A 139 -12.28 -12.83 37.67
N THR A 140 -12.18 -13.93 38.43
CA THR A 140 -11.07 -14.88 38.33
C THR A 140 -11.03 -15.60 36.98
N PHE A 141 -12.16 -16.10 36.47
CA PHE A 141 -12.23 -16.74 35.16
C PHE A 141 -11.93 -15.77 34.01
N LEU A 142 -12.43 -14.53 34.08
CA LEU A 142 -12.10 -13.48 33.11
C LEU A 142 -10.60 -13.15 33.15
N GLY A 143 -10.02 -12.98 34.34
CA GLY A 143 -8.59 -12.74 34.52
C GLY A 143 -7.71 -13.87 33.97
N ALA A 144 -8.10 -15.13 34.19
CA ALA A 144 -7.41 -16.30 33.64
C ALA A 144 -7.52 -16.40 32.11
N TYR A 145 -8.70 -16.09 31.54
CA TYR A 145 -8.87 -16.01 30.08
C TYR A 145 -7.98 -14.92 29.47
N VAL A 146 -8.01 -13.71 30.05
CA VAL A 146 -7.19 -12.58 29.59
C VAL A 146 -5.69 -12.88 29.73
N ALA A 147 -5.27 -13.51 30.83
CA ALA A 147 -3.89 -13.95 31.01
C ALA A 147 -3.45 -14.96 29.93
N LYS A 148 -4.30 -15.94 29.60
CA LYS A 148 -4.02 -16.90 28.51
C LYS A 148 -3.86 -16.21 27.17
N GLN A 149 -4.71 -15.24 26.84
CA GLN A 149 -4.62 -14.49 25.57
C GLN A 149 -3.42 -13.53 25.54
N ALA A 150 -3.06 -12.91 26.67
CA ALA A 150 -1.86 -12.09 26.80
C ALA A 150 -0.57 -12.90 26.58
N LEU A 151 -0.51 -14.14 27.09
CA LEU A 151 0.60 -15.07 26.85
C LEU A 151 0.63 -15.60 25.41
N ALA A 152 -0.52 -15.71 24.73
CA ALA A 152 -0.59 -16.08 23.32
C ALA A 152 -0.16 -14.97 22.34
N GLU A 153 0.20 -13.78 22.87
CA GLU A 153 0.57 -12.57 22.13
C GLU A 153 -0.58 -11.89 21.34
N ASP A 154 -1.84 -12.05 21.79
CA ASP A 154 -2.97 -11.33 21.20
C ASP A 154 -2.81 -9.80 21.38
N PRO A 155 -2.79 -9.00 20.28
CA PRO A 155 -2.59 -7.56 20.35
C PRO A 155 -3.63 -6.82 21.21
N LYS A 156 -4.84 -7.38 21.39
CA LYS A 156 -5.88 -6.81 22.27
C LYS A 156 -5.45 -6.72 23.74
N PHE A 157 -4.50 -7.57 24.16
CA PHE A 157 -4.04 -7.68 25.54
C PHE A 157 -2.54 -7.36 25.70
N ALA A 158 -1.92 -6.75 24.68
CA ALA A 158 -0.49 -6.40 24.66
C ALA A 158 -0.05 -5.57 25.88
N PHE A 159 -0.90 -4.68 26.40
CA PHE A 159 -0.62 -3.90 27.62
C PHE A 159 -0.47 -4.78 28.88
N ILE A 160 -1.28 -5.83 29.02
CA ILE A 160 -1.22 -6.76 30.16
C ILE A 160 0.05 -7.60 30.07
N ARG A 161 0.37 -8.11 28.86
CA ARG A 161 1.65 -8.78 28.57
C ARG A 161 2.84 -7.87 28.89
N LEU A 162 2.79 -6.60 28.49
CA LEU A 162 3.84 -5.60 28.73
C LEU A 162 4.11 -5.40 30.23
N ILE A 163 3.08 -5.25 31.06
CA ILE A 163 3.24 -5.13 32.51
C ILE A 163 3.75 -6.45 33.11
N ALA A 164 3.14 -7.58 32.73
CA ALA A 164 3.47 -8.89 33.26
C ALA A 164 4.91 -9.35 32.97
N ILE A 165 5.54 -8.84 31.90
CA ILE A 165 6.97 -9.05 31.62
C ILE A 165 7.83 -7.93 32.23
N THR A 166 7.38 -6.67 32.20
CA THR A 166 8.18 -5.54 32.68
C THR A 166 8.38 -5.54 34.20
N LEU A 167 7.38 -5.93 35.00
CA LEU A 167 7.52 -5.95 36.46
C LEU A 167 8.52 -7.01 36.94
N PRO A 168 8.44 -8.30 36.53
CA PRO A 168 9.43 -9.31 36.90
C PRO A 168 10.83 -8.98 36.37
N ALA A 169 10.96 -8.48 35.13
CA ALA A 169 12.25 -8.17 34.54
C ALA A 169 12.98 -6.98 35.20
N LYS A 170 12.31 -6.09 35.94
CA LYS A 170 12.97 -5.09 36.80
C LYS A 170 13.73 -5.72 37.97
N LEU A 171 13.37 -6.94 38.36
CA LEU A 171 13.98 -7.73 39.44
C LEU A 171 14.77 -8.93 38.90
N GLY A 172 14.82 -9.10 37.57
CA GLY A 172 15.49 -10.20 36.89
C GLY A 172 16.87 -9.82 36.35
N THR A 173 17.41 -10.66 35.46
CA THR A 173 18.71 -10.42 34.82
C THR A 173 18.60 -9.36 33.73
N SER A 174 19.47 -8.36 33.74
CA SER A 174 19.49 -7.29 32.73
C SER A 174 20.76 -7.34 31.89
N PHE A 175 20.59 -7.65 30.60
CA PHE A 175 21.59 -7.47 29.54
C PHE A 175 21.28 -6.22 28.70
N ARG A 176 20.51 -5.27 29.23
CA ARG A 176 20.12 -4.05 28.52
C ARG A 176 21.35 -3.26 28.05
N ASN A 177 21.41 -2.96 26.74
CA ASN A 177 22.57 -2.36 26.06
C ASN A 177 23.89 -3.15 26.18
N ALA A 178 23.87 -4.42 26.61
CA ALA A 178 25.08 -5.24 26.66
C ALA A 178 25.50 -5.67 25.25
N ASN A 179 26.79 -5.89 25.05
CA ASN A 179 27.28 -6.62 23.90
C ASN A 179 27.27 -8.13 24.22
N LEU A 180 26.44 -8.90 23.54
CA LEU A 180 26.32 -10.35 23.67
C LEU A 180 26.78 -11.08 22.39
N THR A 181 27.63 -10.45 21.57
CA THR A 181 28.17 -11.09 20.37
C THR A 181 28.79 -12.44 20.70
N ASP A 182 28.40 -13.47 19.95
CA ASP A 182 28.84 -14.87 20.12
C ASP A 182 28.58 -15.48 21.52
N ALA A 183 27.75 -14.87 22.36
CA ALA A 183 27.39 -15.42 23.68
C ALA A 183 26.45 -16.64 23.56
N ASP A 184 26.60 -17.62 24.46
CA ASP A 184 25.81 -18.86 24.45
C ASP A 184 24.76 -18.90 25.57
N PHE A 185 23.49 -19.00 25.18
CA PHE A 185 22.33 -19.24 26.05
C PHE A 185 21.63 -20.57 25.74
N THR A 186 22.35 -21.56 25.18
CA THR A 186 21.83 -22.89 24.90
C THR A 186 21.15 -23.48 26.14
N GLN A 187 19.89 -23.91 26.00
CA GLN A 187 19.04 -24.44 27.09
C GLN A 187 18.81 -23.49 28.29
N ALA A 188 19.23 -22.23 28.23
CA ALA A 188 19.04 -21.27 29.32
C ALA A 188 17.55 -20.98 29.55
N ARG A 189 17.18 -20.62 30.79
CA ARG A 189 15.84 -20.16 31.14
C ARG A 189 15.82 -18.64 31.24
N LEU A 190 15.23 -17.98 30.25
CA LEU A 190 15.33 -16.52 30.02
C LEU A 190 14.07 -15.73 30.43
N LYS A 191 13.22 -16.32 31.28
CA LYS A 191 12.09 -15.61 31.92
C LYS A 191 12.60 -14.42 32.74
N SER A 192 11.90 -13.29 32.70
CA SER A 192 12.32 -12.05 33.39
C SER A 192 13.66 -11.47 32.92
N THR A 193 14.18 -11.83 31.76
CA THR A 193 15.43 -11.24 31.25
C THR A 193 15.16 -9.95 30.47
N ASP A 194 15.99 -8.92 30.64
CA ASP A 194 15.92 -7.66 29.88
C ASP A 194 17.06 -7.57 28.86
N PHE A 195 16.76 -7.84 27.58
CA PHE A 195 17.68 -7.76 26.44
C PHE A 195 17.52 -6.46 25.64
N ARG A 196 16.76 -5.45 26.12
CA ARG A 196 16.45 -4.27 25.29
C ARG A 196 17.71 -3.53 24.85
N ASN A 197 17.79 -3.22 23.55
CA ASN A 197 18.97 -2.64 22.90
C ASN A 197 20.27 -3.47 23.05
N ALA A 198 20.23 -4.74 23.46
CA ALA A 198 21.43 -5.57 23.48
C ALA A 198 21.90 -5.86 22.04
N ASN A 199 23.21 -5.89 21.82
CA ASN A 199 23.74 -6.45 20.58
C ASN A 199 23.68 -7.98 20.70
N LEU A 200 22.93 -8.64 19.81
CA LEU A 200 22.70 -10.08 19.81
C LEU A 200 23.38 -10.80 18.62
N THR A 201 24.33 -10.16 17.93
CA THR A 201 24.99 -10.76 16.76
C THR A 201 25.62 -12.12 17.10
N ARG A 202 25.12 -13.18 16.47
CA ARG A 202 25.46 -14.59 16.64
C ARG A 202 25.29 -15.13 18.07
N THR A 203 24.53 -14.46 18.92
CA THR A 203 24.12 -15.00 20.23
C THR A 203 23.31 -16.29 20.01
N ASN A 204 23.74 -17.39 20.62
CA ASN A 204 23.09 -18.69 20.50
C ASN A 204 21.91 -18.80 21.51
N PHE A 205 20.70 -19.00 20.99
CA PHE A 205 19.47 -19.20 21.79
C PHE A 205 18.90 -20.62 21.68
N HIS A 206 19.65 -21.57 21.12
CA HIS A 206 19.18 -22.92 20.84
C HIS A 206 18.61 -23.62 22.08
N LEU A 207 17.36 -24.09 22.00
CA LEU A 207 16.61 -24.71 23.09
C LEU A 207 16.40 -23.81 24.34
N ALA A 208 16.68 -22.50 24.26
CA ALA A 208 16.42 -21.58 25.36
C ALA A 208 14.92 -21.52 25.67
N THR A 209 14.57 -21.57 26.95
CA THR A 209 13.19 -21.61 27.42
C THR A 209 12.75 -20.25 27.96
N ASN A 210 11.47 -19.93 27.76
CA ASN A 210 10.83 -18.69 28.24
C ASN A 210 11.41 -17.38 27.66
N LEU A 211 12.02 -17.40 26.46
CA LEU A 211 12.52 -16.21 25.77
C LEU A 211 11.39 -15.27 25.31
N ASP A 212 10.19 -15.81 25.08
CA ASP A 212 8.95 -15.07 24.90
C ASP A 212 8.61 -14.17 26.11
N LEU A 213 9.04 -14.57 27.31
CA LEU A 213 8.86 -13.84 28.58
C LEU A 213 10.02 -12.90 28.92
N ALA A 214 10.91 -12.62 27.95
CA ALA A 214 11.96 -11.62 28.05
C ALA A 214 11.53 -10.27 27.43
N ARG A 215 12.28 -9.21 27.75
CA ARG A 215 12.12 -7.88 27.13
C ARG A 215 13.11 -7.74 25.99
N VAL A 216 12.59 -7.77 24.77
CA VAL A 216 13.38 -7.91 23.52
C VAL A 216 13.26 -6.71 22.57
N SER A 217 12.71 -5.58 23.03
CA SER A 217 12.55 -4.37 22.21
C SER A 217 13.88 -3.88 21.65
N ASN A 218 13.89 -3.49 20.37
CA ASN A 218 15.09 -3.07 19.61
C ASN A 218 16.15 -4.17 19.48
N THR A 219 15.73 -5.42 19.25
CA THR A 219 16.59 -6.57 18.91
C THR A 219 15.89 -7.45 17.87
N ILE A 220 16.60 -8.37 17.21
CA ILE A 220 16.00 -9.33 16.26
C ILE A 220 14.91 -10.21 16.88
N LEU A 221 14.96 -10.44 18.19
CA LEU A 221 14.01 -11.27 18.92
C LEU A 221 12.62 -10.62 19.08
N ILE A 222 12.40 -9.40 18.58
CA ILE A 222 11.07 -8.77 18.61
C ILE A 222 10.08 -9.48 17.69
N ASP A 223 10.53 -9.94 16.52
CA ASP A 223 9.74 -10.77 15.61
C ASP A 223 9.57 -12.16 16.23
N ARG A 224 8.32 -12.66 16.24
CA ARG A 224 7.98 -13.93 16.89
C ARG A 224 8.51 -15.13 16.11
N GLU A 225 8.48 -15.07 14.79
CA GLU A 225 8.93 -16.17 13.94
C GLU A 225 10.45 -16.24 13.87
N VAL A 226 11.15 -15.10 13.92
CA VAL A 226 12.62 -15.06 14.11
C VAL A 226 12.99 -15.60 15.50
N ARG A 227 12.27 -15.20 16.55
CA ARG A 227 12.48 -15.68 17.93
C ARG A 227 12.25 -17.20 18.05
N ASP A 228 11.26 -17.75 17.36
CA ASP A 228 11.01 -19.20 17.33
C ASP A 228 12.09 -19.93 16.52
N LEU A 229 12.53 -19.38 15.39
CA LEU A 229 13.59 -19.96 14.57
C LEU A 229 14.93 -20.09 15.33
N VAL A 230 15.42 -19.01 15.98
CA VAL A 230 16.71 -19.04 16.70
C VAL A 230 16.68 -19.89 17.99
N VAL A 231 15.49 -20.27 18.47
CA VAL A 231 15.32 -21.18 19.61
C VAL A 231 15.16 -22.62 19.16
N THR A 232 14.35 -22.88 18.12
CA THR A 232 13.99 -24.23 17.70
C THR A 232 14.93 -24.82 16.66
N HIS A 233 15.59 -23.98 15.87
CA HIS A 233 16.35 -24.33 14.67
C HIS A 233 15.52 -25.09 13.60
N ARG A 234 14.19 -24.86 13.59
CA ARG A 234 13.23 -25.52 12.67
C ARG A 234 12.50 -24.50 11.81
N GLY A 235 13.15 -24.05 10.74
CA GLY A 235 12.58 -23.14 9.75
C GLY A 235 12.14 -23.78 8.43
N ALA A 236 12.33 -25.09 8.26
CA ALA A 236 11.99 -25.78 7.02
C ALA A 236 10.53 -25.56 6.58
N ASN A 237 10.32 -25.31 5.28
CA ASN A 237 9.03 -24.99 4.66
C ASN A 237 8.32 -23.74 5.21
N GLN A 238 9.02 -22.85 5.95
CA GLN A 238 8.45 -21.59 6.46
C GLN A 238 8.87 -20.39 5.60
N SER A 239 8.08 -19.31 5.62
CA SER A 239 8.45 -18.05 4.98
C SER A 239 8.91 -17.02 6.01
N TYR A 240 10.14 -16.55 5.80
CA TYR A 240 10.83 -15.46 6.49
C TYR A 240 10.98 -14.23 5.58
N ARG A 241 10.21 -14.16 4.48
CA ARG A 241 10.27 -13.11 3.45
C ARG A 241 10.28 -11.70 4.06
N GLY A 242 11.28 -10.90 3.70
CA GLY A 242 11.43 -9.51 4.13
C GLY A 242 11.70 -9.30 5.63
N ARG A 243 11.97 -10.36 6.41
CA ARG A 243 12.28 -10.23 7.85
C ARG A 243 13.74 -9.83 8.09
N ASN A 244 13.97 -9.29 9.28
CA ASN A 244 15.31 -9.00 9.80
C ASN A 244 15.78 -10.17 10.69
N LEU A 245 16.79 -10.89 10.19
CA LEU A 245 17.55 -11.92 10.89
C LEU A 245 19.03 -11.51 11.02
N LYS A 246 19.33 -10.20 10.98
CA LYS A 246 20.69 -9.67 11.04
C LYS A 246 21.39 -10.13 12.32
N GLY A 247 22.51 -10.81 12.17
CA GLY A 247 23.25 -11.40 13.28
C GLY A 247 22.51 -12.56 13.96
N ALA A 248 21.59 -13.26 13.31
CA ALA A 248 21.01 -14.48 13.89
C ALA A 248 22.06 -15.60 14.00
N ASN A 249 22.00 -16.38 15.08
CA ASN A 249 22.69 -17.67 15.14
C ASN A 249 21.73 -18.76 14.66
N LEU A 250 22.06 -19.36 13.52
CA LEU A 250 21.30 -20.41 12.83
C LEU A 250 22.22 -21.59 12.45
N ALA A 251 23.32 -21.76 13.20
CA ALA A 251 24.25 -22.87 13.00
C ALA A 251 23.55 -24.22 13.18
N GLY A 252 23.67 -25.11 12.20
CA GLY A 252 22.99 -26.39 12.16
C GLY A 252 21.46 -26.32 12.09
N ALA A 253 20.87 -25.16 11.76
CA ALA A 253 19.41 -25.03 11.63
C ALA A 253 18.88 -25.68 10.34
N ASP A 254 17.68 -26.26 10.43
CA ASP A 254 16.97 -26.78 9.26
C ASP A 254 16.07 -25.71 8.66
N LEU A 255 16.45 -25.20 7.50
CA LEU A 255 15.81 -24.18 6.69
C LEU A 255 15.51 -24.72 5.27
N SER A 256 15.42 -26.04 5.12
CA SER A 256 15.09 -26.71 3.86
C SER A 256 13.76 -26.22 3.29
N ASP A 257 13.71 -25.87 2.01
CA ASP A 257 12.53 -25.28 1.34
C ASP A 257 11.99 -23.98 2.00
N ALA A 258 12.78 -23.28 2.83
CA ALA A 258 12.35 -22.01 3.44
C ALA A 258 12.42 -20.84 2.45
N ASP A 259 11.56 -19.85 2.64
CA ASP A 259 11.52 -18.62 1.83
C ASP A 259 12.14 -17.44 2.60
N LEU A 260 13.41 -17.14 2.30
CA LEU A 260 14.17 -16.00 2.83
C LEU A 260 14.19 -14.82 1.84
N THR A 261 13.29 -14.77 0.86
CA THR A 261 13.27 -13.73 -0.17
C THR A 261 13.27 -12.34 0.47
N GLU A 262 14.19 -11.47 0.04
CA GLU A 262 14.33 -10.09 0.52
C GLU A 262 14.61 -9.93 2.03
N ALA A 263 14.95 -11.01 2.75
CA ALA A 263 15.35 -10.96 4.15
C ALA A 263 16.75 -10.35 4.33
N ASP A 264 17.02 -9.79 5.50
CA ASP A 264 18.37 -9.40 5.94
C ASP A 264 18.92 -10.48 6.87
N VAL A 265 19.99 -11.16 6.43
CA VAL A 265 20.73 -12.18 7.18
C VAL A 265 22.20 -11.78 7.36
N SER A 266 22.52 -10.49 7.19
CA SER A 266 23.88 -9.96 7.33
C SER A 266 24.42 -10.25 8.74
N GLU A 267 25.73 -10.47 8.90
CA GLU A 267 26.41 -10.85 10.16
C GLU A 267 25.93 -12.19 10.81
N ALA A 268 24.94 -12.88 10.24
CA ALA A 268 24.41 -14.13 10.78
C ALA A 268 25.37 -15.31 10.55
N THR A 269 25.16 -16.42 11.28
CA THR A 269 25.82 -17.70 11.01
C THR A 269 24.82 -18.79 10.64
N PHE A 270 25.06 -19.44 9.52
CA PHE A 270 24.40 -20.64 9.00
C PHE A 270 25.39 -21.82 8.98
N GLU A 271 26.41 -21.82 9.86
CA GLU A 271 27.44 -22.86 9.86
C GLU A 271 26.83 -24.26 9.99
N GLY A 272 27.05 -25.13 8.99
CA GLY A 272 26.47 -26.47 8.93
C GLY A 272 24.93 -26.53 8.78
N ALA A 273 24.26 -25.40 8.50
CA ALA A 273 22.81 -25.34 8.34
C ALA A 273 22.33 -26.08 7.07
N TRP A 274 21.09 -26.56 7.11
CA TRP A 274 20.43 -27.19 5.97
C TRP A 274 19.62 -26.12 5.23
N LEU A 275 20.10 -25.75 4.05
CA LEU A 275 19.54 -24.69 3.20
C LEU A 275 19.12 -25.28 1.83
N GLU A 276 18.88 -26.60 1.76
CA GLU A 276 18.46 -27.24 0.54
C GLU A 276 17.18 -26.63 -0.01
N ARG A 277 17.20 -26.22 -1.27
CA ARG A 277 16.08 -25.55 -1.95
C ARG A 277 15.57 -24.29 -1.24
N VAL A 278 16.39 -23.66 -0.38
CA VAL A 278 16.05 -22.36 0.21
C VAL A 278 15.91 -21.30 -0.88
N ASN A 279 14.96 -20.36 -0.72
CA ASN A 279 14.85 -19.21 -1.59
C ASN A 279 15.54 -17.98 -0.95
N LEU A 280 16.74 -17.66 -1.41
CA LEU A 280 17.56 -16.50 -0.99
C LEU A 280 17.49 -15.35 -2.01
N THR A 281 16.40 -15.27 -2.79
CA THR A 281 16.22 -14.22 -3.80
C THR A 281 16.25 -12.84 -3.14
N LYS A 282 17.14 -11.94 -3.59
CA LYS A 282 17.29 -10.56 -3.08
C LYS A 282 17.66 -10.46 -1.59
N THR A 283 18.08 -11.56 -0.97
CA THR A 283 18.51 -11.62 0.45
C THR A 283 19.83 -10.87 0.63
N GLN A 284 19.95 -10.09 1.72
CA GLN A 284 21.19 -9.44 2.12
C GLN A 284 21.98 -10.37 3.04
N ALA A 285 23.21 -10.73 2.67
CA ALA A 285 24.03 -11.73 3.36
C ALA A 285 25.51 -11.29 3.48
N LEU A 286 25.70 -10.01 3.80
CA LEU A 286 27.01 -9.39 4.03
C LEU A 286 27.60 -9.88 5.36
N THR A 287 28.89 -10.26 5.39
CA THR A 287 29.54 -10.80 6.61
C THR A 287 28.84 -12.04 7.19
N THR A 288 28.06 -12.76 6.37
CA THR A 288 27.33 -13.96 6.79
C THR A 288 28.21 -15.20 6.67
N HIS A 289 28.15 -16.10 7.65
CA HIS A 289 28.94 -17.35 7.63
C HIS A 289 28.09 -18.51 7.10
N PHE A 290 28.39 -19.03 5.92
CA PHE A 290 27.77 -20.22 5.30
C PHE A 290 28.71 -21.44 5.31
N ASN A 291 29.72 -21.46 6.20
CA ASN A 291 30.70 -22.54 6.26
C ASN A 291 30.01 -23.88 6.47
N TYR A 292 30.34 -24.89 5.66
CA TYR A 292 29.71 -26.21 5.69
C TYR A 292 28.17 -26.24 5.49
N ALA A 293 27.54 -25.11 5.13
CA ALA A 293 26.10 -25.05 4.90
C ALA A 293 25.72 -25.81 3.62
N ARG A 294 24.53 -26.40 3.60
CA ARG A 294 24.05 -27.26 2.52
C ARG A 294 23.11 -26.48 1.59
N LEU A 295 23.61 -26.00 0.46
CA LEU A 295 22.92 -25.06 -0.45
C LEU A 295 22.35 -25.72 -1.71
N THR A 296 22.35 -27.06 -1.82
CA THR A 296 21.85 -27.76 -3.01
C THR A 296 20.39 -27.39 -3.34
N GLY A 297 20.19 -26.86 -4.55
CA GLY A 297 18.92 -26.40 -5.07
C GLY A 297 18.50 -24.99 -4.64
N ALA A 298 19.33 -24.28 -3.87
CA ALA A 298 19.00 -22.92 -3.41
C ALA A 298 18.84 -21.93 -4.58
N CYS A 299 17.94 -20.95 -4.44
CA CYS A 299 17.77 -19.86 -5.39
C CYS A 299 18.51 -18.61 -4.89
N LEU A 300 19.52 -18.17 -5.62
CA LEU A 300 20.46 -17.09 -5.27
C LEU A 300 20.29 -15.85 -6.19
N GLU A 301 19.12 -15.66 -6.78
CA GLU A 301 18.84 -14.51 -7.64
C GLU A 301 19.03 -13.19 -6.88
N ALA A 302 19.98 -12.37 -7.32
CA ALA A 302 20.33 -11.10 -6.66
C ALA A 302 20.68 -11.26 -5.16
N TRP A 303 21.27 -12.40 -4.79
CA TRP A 303 21.83 -12.64 -3.46
C TRP A 303 23.04 -11.72 -3.22
N ASN A 304 22.95 -10.83 -2.24
CA ASN A 304 23.97 -9.82 -1.98
C ASN A 304 24.97 -10.32 -0.94
N ILE A 305 26.21 -10.57 -1.36
CA ILE A 305 27.33 -11.09 -0.56
C ILE A 305 28.58 -10.24 -0.81
N ASP A 306 29.55 -10.29 0.09
CA ASP A 306 30.82 -9.57 -0.06
C ASP A 306 32.04 -10.44 0.32
N SER A 307 33.24 -9.86 0.27
CA SER A 307 34.48 -10.56 0.64
C SER A 307 34.60 -10.95 2.13
N THR A 308 33.60 -10.59 2.96
CA THR A 308 33.50 -11.03 4.36
C THR A 308 32.48 -12.15 4.54
N THR A 309 31.63 -12.43 3.55
CA THR A 309 30.76 -13.62 3.51
C THR A 309 31.62 -14.89 3.37
N GLN A 310 31.48 -15.82 4.32
CA GLN A 310 32.29 -17.04 4.36
C GLN A 310 31.54 -18.20 3.72
N LEU A 311 32.18 -18.91 2.78
CA LEU A 311 31.59 -20.00 1.98
C LEU A 311 32.48 -21.27 2.02
N ASP A 312 33.32 -21.38 3.04
CA ASP A 312 34.34 -22.43 3.13
C ASP A 312 33.70 -23.78 3.46
N GLY A 313 33.99 -24.79 2.63
CA GLY A 313 33.39 -26.11 2.77
C GLY A 313 31.87 -26.16 2.52
N ALA A 314 31.25 -25.09 2.01
CA ALA A 314 29.83 -25.10 1.65
C ALA A 314 29.51 -26.25 0.67
N ILE A 315 28.48 -27.02 0.98
CA ILE A 315 28.10 -28.24 0.26
C ILE A 315 26.98 -27.86 -0.70
N CYS A 316 27.23 -27.94 -2.00
CA CYS A 316 26.25 -27.58 -3.00
C CYS A 316 26.51 -28.33 -4.30
N ASP A 317 25.53 -29.12 -4.74
CA ASP A 317 25.61 -29.85 -6.01
C ASP A 317 25.12 -28.98 -7.18
N TYR A 318 24.16 -28.07 -6.93
CA TYR A 318 23.68 -27.07 -7.88
C TYR A 318 22.89 -25.94 -7.20
N VAL A 319 22.76 -24.79 -7.85
CA VAL A 319 21.91 -23.64 -7.44
C VAL A 319 21.10 -23.10 -8.62
N TYR A 320 20.17 -22.18 -8.35
CA TYR A 320 19.49 -21.37 -9.36
C TYR A 320 19.87 -19.89 -9.22
N LEU A 321 20.18 -19.20 -10.32
CA LEU A 321 20.61 -17.78 -10.34
C LEU A 321 19.54 -16.78 -10.80
N LEU A 322 18.43 -17.26 -11.37
CA LEU A 322 17.33 -16.45 -11.87
C LEU A 322 16.03 -17.25 -11.76
N ASN A 323 15.04 -16.70 -11.06
CA ASN A 323 13.78 -17.34 -10.67
C ASN A 323 13.96 -18.65 -9.90
N TYR A 324 13.01 -18.98 -9.03
CA TYR A 324 13.00 -20.29 -8.39
C TYR A 324 12.82 -21.37 -9.48
N GLN A 325 13.89 -22.14 -9.75
CA GLN A 325 14.04 -23.12 -10.83
C GLN A 325 14.38 -22.60 -12.26
N GLY A 326 14.68 -21.31 -12.47
CA GLY A 326 14.88 -20.77 -13.83
C GLY A 326 16.28 -21.01 -14.44
N GLU A 327 17.35 -20.48 -13.84
CA GLU A 327 18.73 -20.64 -14.35
C GLU A 327 19.59 -21.52 -13.44
N ARG A 328 19.70 -22.83 -13.74
CA ARG A 328 20.52 -23.77 -12.96
C ARG A 328 22.03 -23.59 -13.22
N ARG A 329 22.84 -23.59 -12.15
CA ARG A 329 24.31 -23.73 -12.21
C ARG A 329 24.78 -24.91 -11.35
N PRO A 330 25.65 -25.81 -11.87
CA PRO A 330 26.06 -25.90 -13.27
C PRO A 330 24.84 -26.22 -14.16
N SER A 331 24.89 -25.89 -15.45
CA SER A 331 23.76 -26.08 -16.36
C SER A 331 23.40 -27.56 -16.59
N SER A 332 24.36 -28.46 -16.37
CA SER A 332 24.20 -29.90 -16.25
C SER A 332 25.22 -30.47 -15.27
N GLY A 333 25.00 -31.67 -14.75
CA GLY A 333 25.88 -32.29 -13.74
C GLY A 333 25.78 -31.64 -12.36
N GLU A 334 26.84 -31.78 -11.58
CA GLU A 334 26.98 -31.33 -10.19
C GLU A 334 28.28 -30.55 -10.05
N PHE A 335 28.34 -29.56 -9.15
CA PHE A 335 29.58 -28.84 -8.86
C PHE A 335 30.67 -29.78 -8.32
N GLY A 336 31.89 -29.62 -8.81
CA GLY A 336 33.07 -30.23 -8.20
C GLY A 336 33.40 -29.62 -6.83
N THR A 337 34.26 -30.29 -6.06
CA THR A 337 34.69 -29.83 -4.73
C THR A 337 35.25 -28.40 -4.78
N GLY A 338 34.57 -27.47 -4.09
CA GLY A 338 34.95 -26.05 -4.04
C GLY A 338 34.64 -25.24 -5.30
N GLU A 339 34.00 -25.82 -6.32
CA GLU A 339 33.61 -25.10 -7.54
C GLU A 339 32.50 -24.07 -7.27
N PHE A 340 31.51 -24.43 -6.45
CA PHE A 340 30.50 -23.51 -5.93
C PHE A 340 31.14 -22.29 -5.24
N THR A 341 32.07 -22.52 -4.31
CA THR A 341 32.77 -21.45 -3.59
C THR A 341 33.55 -20.55 -4.57
N LYS A 342 34.22 -21.12 -5.58
CA LYS A 342 34.94 -20.36 -6.62
C LYS A 342 34.03 -19.47 -7.47
N LEU A 343 32.86 -19.98 -7.87
CA LEU A 343 31.86 -19.24 -8.67
C LEU A 343 31.48 -17.91 -8.00
N PHE A 344 31.38 -17.90 -6.67
CA PHE A 344 31.07 -16.69 -5.91
C PHE A 344 32.32 -15.90 -5.51
N GLN A 345 33.48 -16.55 -5.26
CA GLN A 345 34.75 -15.88 -4.97
C GLN A 345 35.18 -14.86 -6.05
N GLU A 346 34.90 -15.13 -7.32
CA GLU A 346 35.20 -14.18 -8.42
C GLU A 346 34.31 -12.91 -8.41
N VAL A 347 33.21 -12.91 -7.64
CA VAL A 347 32.21 -11.82 -7.58
C VAL A 347 32.33 -10.99 -6.28
N LEU A 348 33.04 -11.49 -5.25
CA LEU A 348 33.11 -10.87 -3.90
C LEU A 348 33.77 -9.48 -3.83
N ASN A 349 34.42 -9.02 -4.92
CA ASN A 349 34.94 -7.65 -5.04
C ASN A 349 33.91 -6.65 -5.57
N THR A 350 32.64 -7.05 -5.60
CA THR A 350 31.54 -6.17 -6.00
C THR A 350 30.47 -6.06 -4.91
N VAL A 351 29.74 -4.94 -4.92
CA VAL A 351 28.50 -4.75 -4.15
C VAL A 351 27.37 -4.44 -5.12
N ASP A 352 26.25 -5.13 -4.96
CA ASP A 352 25.05 -4.94 -5.76
C ASP A 352 24.11 -3.95 -5.07
N LEU A 353 24.02 -2.72 -5.59
CA LEU A 353 23.05 -1.71 -5.15
C LEU A 353 21.71 -1.96 -5.85
N ILE A 354 20.70 -2.41 -5.09
CA ILE A 354 19.41 -2.88 -5.63
C ILE A 354 18.30 -1.82 -5.48
N PHE A 355 17.77 -1.35 -6.60
CA PHE A 355 16.70 -0.34 -6.66
C PHE A 355 15.40 -0.98 -7.16
N ARG A 356 14.34 -0.95 -6.35
CA ARG A 356 13.11 -1.72 -6.60
C ARG A 356 12.01 -0.99 -7.40
N ASN A 357 12.16 0.32 -7.61
CA ASN A 357 11.18 1.17 -8.31
C ASN A 357 11.85 1.99 -9.44
N GLY A 358 12.88 1.42 -10.06
CA GLY A 358 13.83 2.18 -10.88
C GLY A 358 14.75 3.06 -10.04
N ILE A 359 15.59 3.85 -10.74
CA ILE A 359 16.59 4.74 -10.14
C ILE A 359 16.19 6.19 -10.43
N ASP A 360 16.06 7.03 -9.39
CA ASP A 360 16.06 8.48 -9.62
C ASP A 360 17.50 8.95 -9.84
N GLY A 361 17.80 9.38 -11.05
CA GLY A 361 19.16 9.75 -11.45
C GLY A 361 19.75 10.94 -10.67
N LYS A 362 18.92 11.84 -10.11
CA LYS A 362 19.41 12.96 -9.29
C LYS A 362 19.74 12.49 -7.87
N ALA A 363 18.88 11.69 -7.25
CA ALA A 363 19.16 11.09 -5.95
C ALA A 363 20.38 10.17 -6.04
N PHE A 364 20.46 9.32 -7.08
CA PHE A 364 21.60 8.44 -7.33
C PHE A 364 22.91 9.22 -7.49
N ALA A 365 22.96 10.22 -8.39
CA ALA A 365 24.16 11.02 -8.60
C ALA A 365 24.60 11.78 -7.34
N SER A 366 23.66 12.28 -6.55
CA SER A 366 23.97 12.98 -5.28
C SER A 366 24.60 12.03 -4.26
N SER A 367 24.07 10.81 -4.11
CA SER A 367 24.62 9.80 -3.20
C SER A 367 25.93 9.22 -3.68
N TRP A 368 26.06 9.03 -5.00
CA TRP A 368 27.28 8.56 -5.64
C TRP A 368 28.43 9.56 -5.42
N GLN A 369 28.16 10.86 -5.59
CA GLN A 369 29.15 11.90 -5.31
C GLN A 369 29.54 11.93 -3.83
N LYS A 370 28.57 11.83 -2.90
CA LYS A 370 28.88 11.77 -1.47
C LYS A 370 29.76 10.59 -1.11
N ILE A 371 29.45 9.39 -1.61
CA ILE A 371 30.20 8.20 -1.23
C ILE A 371 31.61 8.18 -1.83
N GLN A 372 31.81 8.79 -3.00
CA GLN A 372 33.15 9.01 -3.55
C GLN A 372 33.99 9.98 -2.70
N ILE A 373 33.36 11.00 -2.08
CA ILE A 373 34.04 11.92 -1.15
C ILE A 373 34.34 11.24 0.19
N GLU A 374 33.37 10.51 0.74
CA GLU A 374 33.52 9.79 2.02
C GLU A 374 34.54 8.64 1.96
N ASN A 375 34.90 8.18 0.75
CA ASN A 375 35.90 7.15 0.49
C ASN A 375 37.10 7.70 -0.31
N GLU A 376 37.48 8.97 -0.12
CA GLU A 376 38.67 9.58 -0.73
C GLU A 376 39.93 8.73 -0.48
N GLY A 377 40.38 8.01 -1.52
CA GLY A 377 41.48 7.05 -1.46
C GLY A 377 41.14 5.67 -2.07
N SER A 378 39.87 5.36 -2.25
CA SER A 378 39.38 4.13 -2.90
C SER A 378 38.70 4.44 -4.24
N GLU A 379 39.17 3.87 -5.35
CA GLU A 379 38.47 3.97 -6.64
C GLU A 379 37.23 3.07 -6.66
N LEU A 380 36.07 3.64 -6.29
CA LEU A 380 34.76 3.03 -6.47
C LEU A 380 34.31 3.21 -7.93
N ALA A 381 34.10 2.10 -8.64
CA ALA A 381 33.71 2.09 -10.05
C ALA A 381 32.40 1.32 -10.28
N ILE A 382 31.52 1.84 -11.15
CA ILE A 382 30.33 1.09 -11.57
C ILE A 382 30.76 0.07 -12.62
N ARG A 383 30.65 -1.22 -12.29
CA ARG A 383 31.01 -2.35 -13.15
C ARG A 383 29.93 -2.68 -14.16
N SER A 384 28.68 -2.75 -13.70
CA SER A 384 27.51 -3.01 -14.55
C SER A 384 26.25 -2.37 -13.98
N ILE A 385 25.27 -2.12 -14.86
CA ILE A 385 23.91 -1.75 -14.49
C ILE A 385 22.99 -2.75 -15.17
N GLU A 386 22.34 -3.60 -14.38
CA GLU A 386 21.50 -4.71 -14.84
C GLU A 386 20.03 -4.43 -14.51
N ASN A 387 19.18 -4.34 -15.54
CA ASN A 387 17.73 -4.29 -15.34
C ASN A 387 17.18 -5.72 -15.28
N LYS A 388 16.73 -6.15 -14.09
CA LYS A 388 16.23 -7.51 -13.85
C LYS A 388 14.73 -7.68 -14.17
N GLY A 389 14.05 -6.62 -14.63
CA GLY A 389 12.59 -6.62 -14.81
C GLY A 389 11.85 -6.12 -13.56
N ASP A 390 10.53 -5.98 -13.65
CA ASP A 390 9.62 -5.57 -12.57
C ASP A 390 10.02 -4.30 -11.78
N GLY A 391 10.74 -3.38 -12.43
CA GLY A 391 11.24 -2.15 -11.80
C GLY A 391 12.53 -2.35 -10.99
N CYS A 392 13.07 -3.56 -10.94
CA CYS A 392 14.31 -3.90 -10.26
C CYS A 392 15.54 -3.60 -11.14
N VAL A 393 16.36 -2.64 -10.71
CA VAL A 393 17.67 -2.33 -11.31
C VAL A 393 18.75 -2.63 -10.29
N ILE A 394 19.79 -3.34 -10.70
CA ILE A 394 20.97 -3.64 -9.90
C ILE A 394 22.15 -2.87 -10.47
N VAL A 395 22.77 -2.01 -9.66
CA VAL A 395 24.03 -1.34 -10.01
C VAL A 395 25.15 -2.07 -9.29
N ARG A 396 25.95 -2.83 -10.03
CA ARG A 396 27.11 -3.53 -9.48
C ARG A 396 28.30 -2.59 -9.44
N VAL A 397 28.87 -2.43 -8.25
CA VAL A 397 29.99 -1.53 -7.97
C VAL A 397 31.22 -2.37 -7.65
N ASP A 398 32.31 -2.20 -8.38
CA ASP A 398 33.63 -2.72 -7.99
C ASP A 398 34.13 -1.92 -6.77
N ILE A 399 34.57 -2.63 -5.73
CA ILE A 399 35.06 -2.05 -4.48
C ILE A 399 36.44 -2.65 -4.15
N PRO A 400 37.44 -1.83 -3.78
CA PRO A 400 38.74 -2.30 -3.31
C PRO A 400 38.66 -3.33 -2.19
N ALA A 401 39.62 -4.26 -2.14
CA ALA A 401 39.60 -5.40 -1.22
C ALA A 401 39.75 -5.01 0.26
N ASP A 402 40.26 -3.81 0.53
CA ASP A 402 40.50 -3.20 1.84
C ASP A 402 39.38 -2.24 2.30
N ALA A 403 38.42 -1.93 1.43
CA ALA A 403 37.32 -0.99 1.73
C ALA A 403 36.12 -1.69 2.40
N ASN A 404 35.44 -0.98 3.32
CA ASN A 404 34.32 -1.50 4.09
C ASN A 404 33.02 -1.54 3.26
N LYS A 405 32.80 -2.65 2.56
CA LYS A 405 31.68 -2.88 1.64
C LYS A 405 30.29 -2.71 2.28
N ALA A 406 30.11 -3.16 3.53
CA ALA A 406 28.85 -3.01 4.27
C ALA A 406 28.57 -1.55 4.65
N GLU A 407 29.59 -0.81 5.08
CA GLU A 407 29.49 0.63 5.33
C GLU A 407 29.24 1.41 4.04
N ILE A 408 29.89 1.05 2.93
CA ILE A 408 29.65 1.66 1.62
C ILE A 408 28.19 1.42 1.18
N HIS A 409 27.69 0.18 1.24
CA HIS A 409 26.30 -0.13 0.92
C HIS A 409 25.31 0.64 1.82
N SER A 410 25.50 0.61 3.14
CA SER A 410 24.60 1.28 4.10
C SER A 410 24.61 2.80 3.93
N ASN A 411 25.79 3.41 3.82
CA ASN A 411 25.92 4.85 3.65
C ASN A 411 25.31 5.29 2.32
N PHE A 412 25.53 4.53 1.24
CA PHE A 412 24.92 4.82 -0.06
C PHE A 412 23.38 4.85 0.04
N ILE A 413 22.78 3.79 0.60
CA ILE A 413 21.33 3.67 0.74
C ILE A 413 20.78 4.79 1.65
N GLN A 414 21.43 5.07 2.77
CA GLN A 414 21.05 6.18 3.66
C GLN A 414 21.11 7.54 2.95
N HIS A 415 22.18 7.81 2.20
CA HIS A 415 22.28 9.05 1.42
C HIS A 415 21.24 9.12 0.31
N TYR A 416 20.92 8.00 -0.33
CA TYR A 416 19.91 7.91 -1.39
C TYR A 416 18.51 8.22 -0.86
N ASP A 417 18.12 7.62 0.27
CA ASP A 417 16.85 7.93 0.94
C ASP A 417 16.76 9.39 1.41
N LEU A 418 17.86 9.96 1.91
CA LEU A 418 17.94 11.37 2.29
C LEU A 418 17.84 12.30 1.07
N ALA A 419 18.53 11.97 -0.03
CA ALA A 419 18.49 12.74 -1.27
C ALA A 419 17.10 12.68 -1.93
N LEU A 420 16.44 11.51 -1.90
CA LEU A 420 15.08 11.33 -2.39
C LEU A 420 14.08 12.20 -1.59
N LYS A 421 14.14 12.18 -0.26
CA LYS A 421 13.30 13.02 0.61
C LYS A 421 13.51 14.51 0.37
N ALA A 422 14.78 14.95 0.30
CA ALA A 422 15.10 16.36 0.03
C ALA A 422 14.63 16.80 -1.37
N LEU A 423 14.65 15.89 -2.35
CA LEU A 423 14.16 16.14 -3.70
C LEU A 423 12.62 16.23 -3.74
N ASP A 424 11.91 15.35 -3.02
CA ASP A 424 10.46 15.42 -2.84
C ASP A 424 10.02 16.70 -2.13
N GLU A 425 10.70 17.11 -1.06
CA GLU A 425 10.44 18.37 -0.35
C GLU A 425 10.67 19.57 -1.27
N LYS A 426 11.75 19.56 -2.06
CA LYS A 426 12.03 20.61 -3.04
C LYS A 426 10.96 20.70 -4.13
N TYR A 427 10.50 19.58 -4.68
CA TYR A 427 9.42 19.58 -5.67
C TYR A 427 8.08 20.03 -5.06
N ARG A 428 7.78 19.67 -3.80
CA ARG A 428 6.60 20.20 -3.09
C ARG A 428 6.68 21.70 -2.86
N ALA A 429 7.84 22.23 -2.47
CA ALA A 429 8.06 23.67 -2.32
C ALA A 429 7.94 24.42 -3.67
N GLU A 430 8.45 23.85 -4.76
CA GLU A 430 8.30 24.42 -6.10
C GLU A 430 6.84 24.42 -6.57
N LEU A 431 6.09 23.34 -6.30
CA LEU A 431 4.65 23.26 -6.58
C LEU A 431 3.86 24.32 -5.79
N ASN A 432 4.08 24.39 -4.46
CA ASN A 432 3.41 25.39 -3.62
C ASN A 432 3.71 26.83 -4.08
N SER A 433 4.96 27.13 -4.44
CA SER A 433 5.34 28.45 -4.97
C SER A 433 4.68 28.76 -6.32
N LYS A 434 4.47 27.75 -7.18
CA LYS A 434 3.70 27.90 -8.41
C LYS A 434 2.21 28.09 -8.15
N ASP A 435 1.63 27.42 -7.15
CA ASP A 435 0.22 27.62 -6.75
C ASP A 435 -0.01 29.02 -6.17
N GLU A 436 0.95 29.56 -5.41
CA GLU A 436 0.94 30.97 -4.97
C GLU A 436 0.99 31.94 -6.16
N GLN A 437 1.87 31.71 -7.15
CA GLN A 437 1.92 32.52 -8.37
C GLN A 437 0.61 32.43 -9.16
N ILE A 438 0.02 31.24 -9.32
CA ILE A 438 -1.28 31.04 -9.97
C ILE A 438 -2.38 31.83 -9.24
N THR A 439 -2.32 31.89 -7.91
CA THR A 439 -3.27 32.67 -7.09
C THR A 439 -3.11 34.18 -7.35
N ILE A 440 -1.88 34.69 -7.37
CA ILE A 440 -1.57 36.09 -7.69
C ILE A 440 -2.05 36.45 -9.12
N TYR A 441 -1.78 35.58 -10.10
CA TYR A 441 -2.23 35.79 -11.48
C TYR A 441 -3.77 35.79 -11.62
N ARG A 442 -4.47 34.89 -10.91
CA ARG A 442 -5.94 34.88 -10.87
C ARG A 442 -6.51 36.15 -10.26
N GLN A 443 -5.90 36.65 -9.19
CA GLN A 443 -6.31 37.90 -8.56
C GLN A 443 -6.07 39.10 -9.47
N HIS A 444 -4.90 39.20 -10.10
CA HIS A 444 -4.62 40.23 -11.11
C HIS A 444 -5.58 40.16 -12.32
N GLN A 445 -6.05 38.97 -12.71
CA GLN A 445 -7.09 38.84 -13.74
C GLN A 445 -8.47 39.32 -13.28
N ALA A 446 -8.82 39.12 -12.00
CA ALA A 446 -10.05 39.65 -11.41
C ALA A 446 -10.00 41.18 -11.32
N ASP A 447 -8.91 41.74 -10.79
CA ASP A 447 -8.69 43.19 -10.66
C ASP A 447 -8.68 43.87 -12.04
N TYR A 448 -8.04 43.26 -13.04
CA TYR A 448 -8.04 43.76 -14.43
C TYR A 448 -9.45 43.73 -15.05
N LYS A 449 -10.25 42.71 -14.76
CA LYS A 449 -11.64 42.62 -15.22
C LYS A 449 -12.52 43.70 -14.57
N GLU A 450 -12.37 43.94 -13.26
CA GLU A 450 -13.10 44.99 -12.56
C GLU A 450 -12.73 46.39 -13.09
N LEU A 451 -11.44 46.64 -13.35
CA LEU A 451 -10.99 47.84 -14.06
C LEU A 451 -11.58 47.96 -15.47
N LEU A 452 -11.69 46.86 -16.21
CA LEU A 452 -12.29 46.84 -17.55
C LEU A 452 -13.79 47.21 -17.48
N ASP A 453 -14.53 46.62 -16.53
CA ASP A 453 -15.96 46.89 -16.33
C ASP A 453 -16.19 48.37 -15.91
N GLN A 454 -15.33 48.94 -15.06
CA GLN A 454 -15.35 50.37 -14.71
C GLN A 454 -15.00 51.29 -15.90
N LEU A 455 -14.04 50.90 -16.75
CA LEU A 455 -13.68 51.63 -17.98
C LEU A 455 -14.77 51.55 -19.06
N LEU A 456 -15.48 50.44 -19.15
CA LEU A 456 -16.61 50.24 -20.07
C LEU A 456 -17.87 51.00 -19.61
N ALA A 457 -18.08 51.13 -18.29
CA ALA A 457 -19.18 51.91 -17.73
C ALA A 457 -19.05 53.44 -17.92
N SER A 458 -17.89 53.95 -18.35
CA SER A 458 -17.55 55.38 -18.30
C SER A 458 -17.30 56.07 -19.66
N ARG A 459 -17.66 55.46 -20.80
CA ARG A 459 -17.56 56.10 -22.14
C ARG A 459 -18.76 55.86 -23.06
N PRO A 460 -19.32 56.90 -23.70
CA PRO A 460 -20.29 56.73 -24.79
C PRO A 460 -19.60 56.28 -26.09
N VAL A 461 -20.25 55.37 -26.81
CA VAL A 461 -19.70 54.69 -27.99
C VAL A 461 -19.71 55.57 -29.23
N ASN A 462 -18.56 55.74 -29.88
CA ASN A 462 -18.43 56.04 -31.31
C ASN A 462 -16.96 55.89 -31.76
N LEU A 463 -16.68 55.03 -32.75
CA LEU A 463 -16.01 55.40 -34.02
C LEU A 463 -15.76 54.18 -34.94
N ARG A 464 -15.52 54.49 -36.22
CA ARG A 464 -15.38 53.58 -37.36
C ARG A 464 -13.95 53.02 -37.50
N GLU A 465 -13.87 51.98 -38.34
CA GLU A 465 -12.75 51.62 -39.22
C GLU A 465 -11.36 51.37 -38.61
N THR A 466 -10.91 50.12 -38.68
CA THR A 466 -9.82 49.73 -39.61
C THR A 466 -9.69 48.20 -39.68
N GLN A 467 -10.29 47.59 -40.71
CA GLN A 467 -9.83 46.26 -41.15
C GLN A 467 -8.65 46.46 -42.10
N LYS A 468 -7.51 45.88 -41.76
CA LYS A 468 -6.40 45.71 -42.70
C LYS A 468 -6.30 44.23 -43.04
N GLU A 469 -6.32 43.95 -44.34
CA GLU A 469 -6.29 42.58 -44.87
C GLU A 469 -4.98 41.88 -44.51
N ALA A 470 -5.08 40.61 -44.11
CA ALA A 470 -4.01 39.64 -44.20
C ALA A 470 -4.58 38.38 -44.83
N THR A 471 -4.64 38.37 -46.16
CA THR A 471 -5.09 37.24 -46.96
C THR A 471 -4.09 36.09 -46.88
N SER A 472 -4.40 35.08 -46.08
CA SER A 472 -3.98 33.71 -46.37
C SER A 472 -5.22 32.83 -46.52
N LYS A 473 -5.20 31.91 -47.49
CA LYS A 473 -6.23 30.88 -47.63
C LYS A 473 -6.04 29.84 -46.54
N SER A 474 -6.34 30.21 -45.31
CA SER A 474 -6.41 29.28 -44.18
C SER A 474 -7.57 28.32 -44.42
N VAL A 475 -7.29 27.01 -44.38
CA VAL A 475 -8.35 26.02 -44.20
C VAL A 475 -8.92 26.29 -42.81
N ASN A 476 -10.23 26.53 -42.72
CA ASN A 476 -10.87 27.14 -41.56
C ASN A 476 -11.04 26.13 -40.42
N SER A 477 -9.94 25.70 -39.78
CA SER A 477 -10.03 24.70 -38.71
C SER A 477 -10.72 25.28 -37.47
N LYS A 478 -11.68 24.52 -36.95
CA LYS A 478 -12.52 24.86 -35.81
C LYS A 478 -12.10 24.02 -34.61
N LEU A 479 -11.88 24.67 -33.49
CA LEU A 479 -11.74 24.00 -32.20
C LEU A 479 -13.08 24.06 -31.47
N VAL A 480 -13.59 22.89 -31.10
CA VAL A 480 -14.79 22.71 -30.29
C VAL A 480 -14.37 22.04 -28.99
N VAL A 481 -14.66 22.68 -27.85
CA VAL A 481 -14.36 22.13 -26.52
C VAL A 481 -15.66 22.00 -25.74
N LEU A 482 -16.00 20.78 -25.35
CA LEU A 482 -17.16 20.45 -24.53
C LEU A 482 -16.69 20.08 -23.13
N LYS A 483 -16.84 21.00 -22.19
CA LYS A 483 -16.43 20.86 -20.79
C LYS A 483 -17.56 20.23 -19.98
N VAL A 484 -17.26 19.12 -19.32
CA VAL A 484 -18.14 18.44 -18.37
C VAL A 484 -17.78 18.92 -16.96
N GLY A 485 -18.73 19.54 -16.26
CA GLY A 485 -18.59 19.91 -14.85
C GLY A 485 -18.80 18.72 -13.90
N GLN A 486 -18.73 18.99 -12.60
CA GLN A 486 -18.98 17.95 -11.59
C GLN A 486 -20.44 17.47 -11.63
N GLY A 487 -20.62 16.15 -11.59
CA GLY A 487 -21.90 15.47 -11.71
C GLY A 487 -21.71 13.96 -11.77
N ASN A 488 -22.77 13.21 -12.05
CA ASN A 488 -22.71 11.77 -12.28
C ASN A 488 -23.92 11.28 -13.09
N LEU A 489 -23.87 10.06 -13.65
CA LEU A 489 -24.96 9.52 -14.48
C LEU A 489 -26.33 9.35 -13.77
N ARG A 490 -26.43 9.53 -12.44
CA ARG A 490 -27.71 9.53 -11.71
C ARG A 490 -28.28 10.94 -11.47
N GLU A 491 -27.45 11.97 -11.51
CA GLU A 491 -27.83 13.37 -11.26
C GLU A 491 -27.80 14.24 -12.53
N GLY A 492 -27.00 13.84 -13.53
CA GLY A 492 -26.66 14.64 -14.70
C GLY A 492 -25.30 15.33 -14.56
N PHE A 493 -24.96 16.14 -15.56
CA PHE A 493 -23.73 16.93 -15.61
C PHE A 493 -24.03 18.33 -16.15
N PRO A 494 -23.59 19.42 -15.46
CA PRO A 494 -23.56 20.75 -16.05
C PRO A 494 -22.45 20.80 -17.12
N MET A 495 -22.69 21.52 -18.20
CA MET A 495 -21.84 21.52 -19.40
C MET A 495 -21.54 22.93 -19.88
N THR A 496 -20.33 23.15 -20.39
CA THR A 496 -19.95 24.38 -21.12
C THR A 496 -19.37 24.02 -22.48
N LEU A 497 -19.99 24.52 -23.55
CA LEU A 497 -19.49 24.43 -24.92
C LEU A 497 -18.68 25.69 -25.27
N GLN A 498 -17.52 25.52 -25.88
CA GLN A 498 -16.73 26.58 -26.50
C GLN A 498 -16.48 26.25 -27.98
N ILE A 499 -16.66 27.22 -28.88
CA ILE A 499 -16.35 27.08 -30.32
C ILE A 499 -15.49 28.27 -30.77
N GLY A 500 -14.35 28.00 -31.41
CA GLY A 500 -13.45 29.01 -31.98
C GLY A 500 -12.75 28.54 -33.25
N ALA A 501 -11.99 29.44 -33.88
CA ALA A 501 -10.95 29.02 -34.81
C ALA A 501 -9.78 28.39 -34.03
N GLU A 502 -9.16 27.34 -34.56
CA GLU A 502 -8.06 26.68 -33.86
C GLU A 502 -6.89 27.66 -33.64
N GLY A 503 -6.31 27.64 -32.43
CA GLY A 503 -5.29 28.60 -32.03
C GLY A 503 -5.81 29.96 -31.56
N SER A 504 -7.08 30.30 -31.78
CA SER A 504 -7.70 31.56 -31.34
C SER A 504 -8.49 31.40 -30.04
N PHE A 505 -8.90 32.53 -29.44
CA PHE A 505 -9.91 32.55 -28.37
C PHE A 505 -11.26 32.00 -28.89
N PRO A 506 -12.09 31.38 -28.02
CA PRO A 506 -13.40 30.90 -28.42
C PRO A 506 -14.29 32.07 -28.83
N SER A 507 -14.83 32.00 -30.04
CA SER A 507 -15.79 32.97 -30.59
C SER A 507 -17.20 32.82 -30.02
N VAL A 508 -17.49 31.67 -29.41
CA VAL A 508 -18.79 31.31 -28.82
C VAL A 508 -18.53 30.51 -27.56
N GLU A 509 -19.23 30.86 -26.48
CA GLU A 509 -19.35 30.06 -25.27
C GLU A 509 -20.82 29.97 -24.87
N CYS A 510 -21.31 28.77 -24.55
CA CYS A 510 -22.65 28.58 -24.01
C CYS A 510 -22.69 27.45 -22.98
N THR A 511 -23.73 27.44 -22.14
CA THR A 511 -23.94 26.39 -21.13
C THR A 511 -25.16 25.53 -21.46
N GLY A 512 -25.16 24.32 -20.91
CA GLY A 512 -26.24 23.35 -21.02
C GLY A 512 -26.14 22.30 -19.93
N VAL A 513 -27.05 21.32 -19.92
CA VAL A 513 -27.06 20.24 -18.92
C VAL A 513 -27.32 18.90 -19.59
N LEU A 514 -26.43 17.94 -19.40
CA LEU A 514 -26.75 16.53 -19.68
C LEU A 514 -27.56 15.99 -18.50
N PRO A 515 -28.75 15.40 -18.74
CA PRO A 515 -29.63 14.96 -17.65
C PRO A 515 -29.13 13.64 -17.03
N SER A 516 -29.79 13.19 -15.97
CA SER A 516 -29.63 11.83 -15.44
C SER A 516 -29.84 10.77 -16.54
N ALA A 517 -28.95 9.79 -16.62
CA ALA A 517 -29.00 8.66 -17.56
C ALA A 517 -28.34 7.39 -16.97
N PRO A 518 -28.92 6.82 -15.89
CA PRO A 518 -28.37 5.62 -15.25
C PRO A 518 -28.50 4.35 -16.10
N GLU A 519 -29.19 4.41 -17.24
CA GLU A 519 -29.33 3.31 -18.19
C GLU A 519 -28.07 3.14 -19.05
N ILE A 520 -27.34 4.23 -19.37
CA ILE A 520 -26.10 4.17 -20.16
C ILE A 520 -25.05 3.27 -19.51
N ILE A 521 -24.87 3.36 -18.19
CA ILE A 521 -23.89 2.49 -17.50
C ILE A 521 -24.36 1.02 -17.48
N GLN A 522 -25.66 0.77 -17.44
CA GLN A 522 -26.20 -0.61 -17.51
C GLN A 522 -25.99 -1.22 -18.89
N SER A 523 -26.25 -0.46 -19.96
CA SER A 523 -25.98 -0.88 -21.34
C SER A 523 -24.48 -1.03 -21.61
N TYR A 524 -23.63 -0.17 -21.02
CA TYR A 524 -22.18 -0.31 -21.08
C TYR A 524 -21.68 -1.56 -20.35
N ASP A 525 -22.11 -1.79 -19.11
CA ASP A 525 -21.71 -2.96 -18.31
C ASP A 525 -22.22 -4.27 -18.96
N LYS A 526 -23.44 -4.27 -19.53
CA LYS A 526 -24.00 -5.40 -20.29
C LYS A 526 -23.17 -5.70 -21.55
N TRP A 527 -22.87 -4.68 -22.35
CA TRP A 527 -22.01 -4.82 -23.54
C TRP A 527 -20.61 -5.32 -23.16
N GLN A 528 -19.97 -4.69 -22.16
CA GLN A 528 -18.62 -5.04 -21.72
C GLN A 528 -18.57 -6.48 -21.18
N SER A 529 -19.59 -6.92 -20.43
CA SER A 529 -19.72 -8.29 -19.93
C SER A 529 -19.86 -9.31 -21.06
N LEU A 530 -20.74 -9.04 -22.04
CA LEU A 530 -20.89 -9.89 -23.23
C LEU A 530 -19.60 -9.97 -24.03
N TYR A 531 -18.99 -8.83 -24.36
CA TYR A 531 -17.73 -8.73 -25.10
C TYR A 531 -16.60 -9.54 -24.42
N ARG A 532 -16.40 -9.34 -23.10
CA ARG A 532 -15.40 -10.09 -22.31
C ARG A 532 -15.71 -11.58 -22.22
N LYS A 533 -16.98 -11.99 -22.18
CA LYS A 533 -17.39 -13.40 -22.23
C LYS A 533 -17.06 -14.04 -23.58
N GLY A 534 -17.15 -13.29 -24.67
CA GLY A 534 -16.69 -13.70 -26.01
C GLY A 534 -15.18 -13.93 -26.06
N MET A 535 -14.39 -12.99 -25.55
CA MET A 535 -12.93 -13.15 -25.46
C MET A 535 -12.52 -14.38 -24.65
N LYS A 536 -13.22 -14.69 -23.54
CA LYS A 536 -12.95 -15.89 -22.73
C LYS A 536 -13.30 -17.22 -23.41
N THR A 537 -14.08 -17.21 -24.50
CA THR A 537 -14.50 -18.43 -25.21
C THR A 537 -13.67 -18.71 -26.48
N GLY A 538 -12.53 -18.03 -26.63
CA GLY A 538 -11.54 -18.25 -27.69
C GLY A 538 -10.27 -19.01 -27.25
N LEU A 539 -10.18 -20.29 -27.61
CA LEU A 539 -8.94 -21.04 -27.90
C LEU A 539 -7.91 -21.26 -26.76
N ARG A 540 -8.22 -22.17 -25.83
CA ARG A 540 -7.24 -23.19 -25.40
C ARG A 540 -7.82 -24.57 -25.69
N LEU A 541 -7.30 -25.24 -26.73
CA LEU A 541 -7.61 -26.62 -27.06
C LEU A 541 -6.69 -27.56 -26.26
N GLU A 542 -7.01 -27.78 -24.99
CA GLU A 542 -6.87 -29.12 -24.42
C GLU A 542 -8.27 -29.69 -24.30
N VAL A 543 -8.60 -30.61 -25.21
CA VAL A 543 -9.91 -31.28 -25.23
C VAL A 543 -9.92 -32.34 -24.15
N ILE A 544 -10.58 -32.05 -23.04
CA ILE A 544 -11.16 -33.11 -22.20
C ILE A 544 -12.46 -33.52 -22.89
N GLU A 545 -12.43 -34.67 -23.57
CA GLU A 545 -13.66 -35.27 -24.11
C GLU A 545 -14.63 -35.56 -22.96
N THR A 546 -15.82 -34.94 -22.97
CA THR A 546 -17.13 -35.46 -22.46
C THR A 546 -18.21 -34.39 -22.20
N GLN A 547 -18.00 -33.08 -22.47
CA GLN A 547 -19.09 -32.08 -22.35
C GLN A 547 -19.57 -31.49 -23.68
N ILE A 548 -20.78 -31.89 -24.07
CA ILE A 548 -21.56 -31.22 -25.12
C ILE A 548 -22.12 -29.92 -24.52
N THR A 549 -21.52 -28.78 -24.86
CA THR A 549 -22.13 -27.46 -24.61
C THR A 549 -22.80 -26.97 -25.90
N ASN A 550 -24.14 -26.95 -25.90
CA ASN A 550 -24.95 -26.38 -26.98
C ASN A 550 -24.83 -24.84 -26.97
N PHE A 551 -23.67 -24.31 -27.39
CA PHE A 551 -23.40 -22.87 -27.43
C PHE A 551 -23.18 -22.41 -28.88
N SER A 552 -24.23 -21.84 -29.47
CA SER A 552 -24.20 -21.29 -30.83
C SER A 552 -23.32 -20.03 -30.86
N ARG A 553 -22.12 -20.14 -31.44
CA ARG A 553 -21.18 -19.02 -31.64
C ARG A 553 -21.85 -17.83 -32.35
N LYS A 554 -22.81 -18.11 -33.24
CA LYS A 554 -23.58 -17.09 -33.99
C LYS A 554 -24.52 -16.29 -33.08
N GLU A 555 -25.25 -16.95 -32.18
CA GLU A 555 -26.14 -16.28 -31.22
C GLU A 555 -25.35 -15.39 -30.26
N PHE A 556 -24.17 -15.84 -29.83
CA PHE A 556 -23.30 -15.02 -28.98
C PHE A 556 -22.84 -13.73 -29.67
N PHE A 557 -22.32 -13.81 -30.89
CA PHE A 557 -21.88 -12.61 -31.63
C PHE A 557 -23.05 -11.66 -31.93
N ASN A 558 -24.21 -12.20 -32.28
CA ASN A 558 -25.44 -11.42 -32.46
C ASN A 558 -25.81 -10.65 -31.17
N ALA A 559 -25.84 -11.32 -30.01
CA ALA A 559 -26.17 -10.69 -28.73
C ALA A 559 -25.14 -9.62 -28.31
N CYS A 560 -23.86 -9.82 -28.61
CA CYS A 560 -22.81 -8.82 -28.35
C CYS A 560 -22.97 -7.59 -29.27
N HIS A 561 -23.32 -7.79 -30.54
CA HIS A 561 -23.57 -6.71 -31.51
C HIS A 561 -24.86 -5.93 -31.16
N GLU A 562 -25.95 -6.64 -30.84
CA GLU A 562 -27.20 -6.06 -30.36
C GLU A 562 -26.98 -5.21 -29.10
N SER A 563 -26.17 -5.67 -28.14
CA SER A 563 -25.84 -4.89 -26.95
C SER A 563 -24.97 -3.66 -27.24
N ALA A 564 -24.20 -3.66 -28.34
CA ALA A 564 -23.42 -2.50 -28.77
C ALA A 564 -24.31 -1.44 -29.43
N GLU A 565 -25.23 -1.86 -30.30
CA GLU A 565 -26.21 -0.96 -30.91
C GLU A 565 -27.15 -0.34 -29.86
N ASN A 566 -27.61 -1.11 -28.86
CA ASN A 566 -28.38 -0.57 -27.73
C ASN A 566 -27.61 0.55 -26.98
N LEU A 567 -26.32 0.34 -26.65
CA LEU A 567 -25.49 1.35 -26.00
C LEU A 567 -25.33 2.62 -26.86
N LYS A 568 -25.16 2.45 -28.18
CA LYS A 568 -25.10 3.55 -29.15
C LYS A 568 -26.43 4.31 -29.23
N GLU A 569 -27.56 3.62 -29.23
CA GLU A 569 -28.88 4.25 -29.20
C GLU A 569 -29.10 5.02 -27.90
N ASP A 570 -28.76 4.45 -26.74
CA ASP A 570 -28.90 5.10 -25.44
C ASP A 570 -28.05 6.37 -25.33
N LEU A 571 -26.79 6.31 -25.79
CA LEU A 571 -25.89 7.47 -25.88
C LEU A 571 -26.49 8.58 -26.75
N ASN A 572 -26.95 8.25 -27.96
CA ASN A 572 -27.54 9.22 -28.87
C ASN A 572 -28.89 9.75 -28.37
N ARG A 573 -29.70 8.95 -27.67
CA ARG A 573 -30.96 9.37 -27.05
C ARG A 573 -30.71 10.37 -25.92
N TRP A 574 -29.67 10.15 -25.12
CA TRP A 574 -29.23 11.05 -24.06
C TRP A 574 -28.70 12.39 -24.60
N LEU A 575 -27.84 12.35 -25.63
CA LEU A 575 -27.34 13.53 -26.34
C LEU A 575 -28.43 14.23 -27.18
N LYS A 576 -29.62 13.62 -27.31
CA LYS A 576 -30.79 14.24 -27.92
C LYS A 576 -31.73 14.93 -26.93
N SER A 577 -31.46 14.86 -25.63
CA SER A 577 -32.32 15.44 -24.59
C SER A 577 -32.57 16.94 -24.76
N GLU A 578 -33.70 17.40 -24.24
CA GLU A 578 -34.09 18.82 -24.32
C GLU A 578 -33.14 19.72 -23.50
N SER A 579 -32.56 19.24 -22.40
CA SER A 579 -31.62 20.02 -21.58
C SER A 579 -30.23 20.18 -22.23
N PHE A 580 -29.89 19.35 -23.21
CA PHE A 580 -28.68 19.47 -24.03
C PHE A 580 -28.90 20.26 -25.33
N ARG A 581 -30.16 20.65 -25.61
CA ARG A 581 -30.56 21.30 -26.86
C ARG A 581 -29.78 22.58 -27.18
N SER A 582 -29.50 23.43 -26.19
CA SER A 582 -28.76 24.70 -26.39
C SER A 582 -27.37 24.47 -26.99
N ILE A 583 -26.66 23.46 -26.50
CA ILE A 583 -25.34 23.04 -26.99
C ILE A 583 -25.46 22.49 -28.40
N ARG A 584 -26.44 21.60 -28.65
CA ARG A 584 -26.69 21.03 -29.98
C ARG A 584 -27.04 22.10 -31.03
N GLU A 585 -27.88 23.06 -30.68
CA GLU A 585 -28.25 24.16 -31.60
C GLU A 585 -27.05 25.07 -31.91
N GLN A 586 -26.20 25.39 -30.92
CA GLN A 586 -24.97 26.15 -31.17
C GLN A 586 -23.96 25.38 -32.04
N LEU A 587 -23.82 24.06 -31.86
CA LEU A 587 -23.01 23.24 -32.77
C LEU A 587 -23.52 23.31 -34.21
N LEU A 588 -24.84 23.22 -34.41
CA LEU A 588 -25.47 23.27 -35.75
C LEU A 588 -25.45 24.67 -36.38
N GLU A 589 -25.52 25.74 -35.58
CA GLU A 589 -25.50 27.12 -36.06
C GLU A 589 -24.10 27.58 -36.48
N LYS A 590 -23.05 27.13 -35.77
CA LYS A 590 -21.69 27.65 -35.90
C LYS A 590 -20.74 26.77 -36.72
N LEU A 591 -21.14 25.53 -37.05
CA LEU A 591 -20.31 24.55 -37.77
C LEU A 591 -20.98 24.10 -39.08
N THR A 592 -20.19 24.10 -40.16
CA THR A 592 -20.58 23.60 -41.48
C THR A 592 -20.00 22.22 -41.74
N THR A 593 -20.65 21.42 -42.60
CA THR A 593 -20.19 20.05 -42.93
C THR A 593 -18.85 20.02 -43.68
N SER A 594 -18.37 21.17 -44.16
CA SER A 594 -17.09 21.35 -44.84
C SER A 594 -15.91 21.66 -43.92
N ASP A 595 -16.17 22.11 -42.68
CA ASP A 595 -15.13 22.54 -41.73
C ASP A 595 -14.25 21.37 -41.27
N LEU A 596 -12.97 21.65 -41.04
CA LEU A 596 -12.10 20.74 -40.27
C LEU A 596 -12.36 21.01 -38.79
N ILE A 597 -12.89 20.03 -38.05
CA ILE A 597 -13.35 20.25 -36.68
C ILE A 597 -12.55 19.36 -35.72
N ARG A 598 -11.88 19.97 -34.76
CA ARG A 598 -11.26 19.29 -33.63
C ARG A 598 -12.19 19.34 -32.43
N PHE A 599 -12.80 18.21 -32.07
CA PHE A 599 -13.77 18.12 -30.99
C PHE A 599 -13.13 17.50 -29.74
N ILE A 600 -12.97 18.29 -28.68
CA ILE A 600 -12.38 17.86 -27.40
C ILE A 600 -13.47 17.77 -26.33
N ILE A 601 -13.65 16.59 -25.73
CA ILE A 601 -14.46 16.44 -24.52
C ILE A 601 -13.53 16.50 -23.29
N GLN A 602 -13.76 17.49 -22.42
CA GLN A 602 -13.01 17.70 -21.19
C GLN A 602 -13.80 17.17 -20.00
N THR A 603 -13.32 16.10 -19.35
CA THR A 603 -13.99 15.51 -18.17
C THR A 603 -13.01 14.80 -17.24
N GLU A 604 -13.24 14.86 -15.93
CA GLU A 604 -12.57 14.01 -14.93
C GLU A 604 -13.33 12.71 -14.63
N ASP A 605 -14.56 12.54 -15.11
CA ASP A 605 -15.34 11.32 -14.86
C ASP A 605 -14.81 10.15 -15.71
N SER A 606 -14.33 9.10 -15.03
CA SER A 606 -13.75 7.92 -15.67
C SER A 606 -14.76 7.10 -16.45
N LYS A 607 -16.05 7.09 -16.07
CA LYS A 607 -17.10 6.36 -16.79
C LYS A 607 -17.45 7.05 -18.09
N LEU A 608 -17.51 8.38 -18.11
CA LEU A 608 -17.68 9.15 -19.35
C LEU A 608 -16.51 8.95 -20.31
N ARG A 609 -15.27 8.83 -19.83
CA ARG A 609 -14.11 8.51 -20.67
C ARG A 609 -14.21 7.14 -21.36
N HIS A 610 -15.02 6.21 -20.84
CA HIS A 610 -15.23 4.88 -21.43
C HIS A 610 -16.37 4.80 -22.46
N LEU A 611 -17.16 5.86 -22.65
CA LEU A 611 -18.29 5.84 -23.59
C LEU A 611 -17.81 5.95 -25.06
N PRO A 612 -18.53 5.32 -26.02
CA PRO A 612 -18.15 5.33 -27.42
C PRO A 612 -18.56 6.64 -28.11
N TRP A 613 -17.95 7.77 -27.71
CA TRP A 613 -18.28 9.12 -28.21
C TRP A 613 -18.21 9.28 -29.73
N HIS A 614 -17.36 8.50 -30.41
CA HIS A 614 -17.27 8.46 -31.87
C HIS A 614 -18.54 7.92 -32.55
N LEU A 615 -19.44 7.25 -31.82
CA LEU A 615 -20.75 6.80 -32.29
C LEU A 615 -21.87 7.84 -32.05
N TRP A 616 -21.53 9.06 -31.64
CA TRP A 616 -22.49 10.17 -31.59
C TRP A 616 -22.78 10.65 -33.02
N ASP A 617 -24.06 10.73 -33.39
CA ASP A 617 -24.56 11.15 -34.70
C ASP A 617 -24.13 12.55 -35.18
N PHE A 618 -23.53 13.36 -34.30
CA PHE A 618 -22.77 14.53 -34.69
C PHE A 618 -21.63 14.18 -35.67
N PHE A 619 -20.84 13.14 -35.39
CA PHE A 619 -19.68 12.77 -36.21
C PHE A 619 -20.09 12.26 -37.60
N ASP A 620 -21.23 11.58 -37.72
CA ASP A 620 -21.83 11.19 -39.00
C ASP A 620 -22.17 12.41 -39.89
N ARG A 621 -22.60 13.51 -39.27
CA ARG A 621 -22.95 14.77 -39.96
C ARG A 621 -21.72 15.61 -40.34
N TYR A 622 -20.63 15.50 -39.59
CA TYR A 622 -19.41 16.28 -39.76
C TYR A 622 -18.23 15.35 -40.08
N PRO A 623 -18.14 14.77 -41.30
CA PRO A 623 -17.20 13.68 -41.62
C PRO A 623 -15.72 14.09 -41.65
N LYS A 624 -15.42 15.39 -41.49
CA LYS A 624 -14.05 15.92 -41.33
C LYS A 624 -13.76 16.36 -39.89
N SER A 625 -14.50 15.80 -38.92
CA SER A 625 -14.26 16.04 -37.51
C SER A 625 -13.41 14.94 -36.89
N GLU A 626 -12.43 15.34 -36.08
CA GLU A 626 -11.67 14.46 -35.20
C GLU A 626 -12.15 14.61 -33.75
N PHE A 627 -12.02 13.56 -32.95
CA PHE A 627 -12.44 13.51 -31.56
C PHE A 627 -11.26 13.22 -30.63
N ALA A 628 -11.19 13.93 -29.51
CA ALA A 628 -10.22 13.69 -28.44
C ALA A 628 -10.84 13.83 -27.03
N LEU A 629 -10.25 13.12 -26.07
CA LEU A 629 -10.51 13.29 -24.64
C LEU A 629 -9.39 14.12 -24.00
N SER A 630 -9.75 14.95 -23.02
CA SER A 630 -8.79 15.75 -22.24
C SER A 630 -9.20 15.82 -20.77
N THR A 631 -8.24 16.01 -19.88
CA THR A 631 -8.50 16.53 -18.53
C THR A 631 -8.96 18.00 -18.64
N PRO A 632 -9.89 18.47 -17.78
CA PRO A 632 -10.18 19.89 -17.61
C PRO A 632 -8.96 20.72 -17.15
N ALA A 633 -8.06 20.12 -16.35
CA ALA A 633 -6.79 20.73 -15.97
C ALA A 633 -5.66 20.25 -16.91
N TYR A 634 -5.11 21.16 -17.70
CA TYR A 634 -3.95 20.93 -18.57
C TYR A 634 -3.21 22.25 -18.85
N GLU A 635 -1.92 22.17 -19.16
CA GLU A 635 -1.11 23.29 -19.61
C GLU A 635 -0.92 23.21 -21.13
N ARG A 636 -1.17 24.30 -21.85
CA ARG A 636 -0.95 24.36 -23.30
C ARG A 636 0.50 24.73 -23.58
N ILE A 637 1.30 23.75 -23.98
CA ILE A 637 2.68 23.98 -24.43
C ILE A 637 2.65 24.73 -25.77
N GLU A 638 3.21 25.94 -25.80
CA GLU A 638 3.48 26.67 -27.05
C GLU A 638 4.64 26.02 -27.81
N LYS A 639 4.36 24.93 -28.54
CA LYS A 639 5.32 24.38 -29.50
C LYS A 639 5.51 25.39 -30.63
N SER A 640 6.75 25.88 -30.79
CA SER A 640 7.20 26.58 -31.99
C SER A 640 6.83 25.75 -33.23
N THR A 641 6.07 26.34 -34.15
CA THR A 641 5.66 25.72 -35.41
C THR A 641 6.83 25.60 -36.38
N SER A 642 7.73 24.66 -36.08
CA SER A 642 8.72 24.16 -37.03
C SER A 642 7.97 23.51 -38.20
N THR A 643 8.07 24.14 -39.38
CA THR A 643 7.58 23.61 -40.66
C THR A 643 8.44 22.43 -41.13
N LYS A 644 8.40 21.32 -40.40
CA LYS A 644 9.02 20.06 -40.83
C LYS A 644 8.35 19.58 -42.13
N PRO A 645 9.11 19.19 -43.16
CA PRO A 645 8.54 18.82 -44.46
C PRO A 645 7.84 17.46 -44.49
N LYS A 646 8.02 16.60 -43.48
CA LYS A 646 7.29 15.34 -43.28
C LYS A 646 7.12 15.05 -41.78
N VAL A 647 5.99 14.44 -41.41
CA VAL A 647 5.67 13.99 -40.05
C VAL A 647 6.46 12.73 -39.71
N LYS A 648 7.25 12.71 -38.62
CA LYS A 648 7.97 11.51 -38.20
C LYS A 648 7.06 10.56 -37.43
N VAL A 649 6.87 9.35 -37.93
CA VAL A 649 6.06 8.30 -37.30
C VAL A 649 6.96 7.13 -36.90
N LEU A 650 6.97 6.75 -35.63
CA LEU A 650 7.52 5.46 -35.19
C LEU A 650 6.37 4.46 -35.15
N ALA A 651 6.44 3.40 -35.94
CA ALA A 651 5.42 2.37 -36.04
C ALA A 651 5.93 1.06 -35.44
N ILE A 652 5.40 0.71 -34.27
CA ILE A 652 5.72 -0.54 -33.56
C ILE A 652 4.66 -1.59 -33.95
N LEU A 653 5.08 -2.57 -34.74
CA LEU A 653 4.27 -3.74 -35.08
C LEU A 653 4.66 -4.86 -34.11
N GLY A 654 3.81 -5.07 -33.11
CA GLY A 654 4.01 -6.00 -32.00
C GLY A 654 3.66 -7.46 -32.34
N ASP A 655 3.28 -8.24 -31.32
CA ASP A 655 2.86 -9.64 -31.52
C ASP A 655 1.70 -9.75 -32.52
N SER A 656 1.99 -10.42 -33.65
CA SER A 656 1.10 -10.65 -34.77
C SER A 656 0.20 -11.90 -34.63
N THR A 657 0.32 -12.67 -33.54
CA THR A 657 -0.26 -14.01 -33.43
C THR A 657 -1.79 -14.02 -33.58
N GLY A 658 -2.28 -14.38 -34.76
CA GLY A 658 -3.73 -14.42 -35.06
C GLY A 658 -4.37 -13.09 -35.45
N ILE A 659 -3.57 -12.05 -35.74
CA ILE A 659 -4.02 -10.75 -36.26
C ILE A 659 -3.22 -10.35 -37.51
N ASP A 660 -3.85 -9.60 -38.42
CA ASP A 660 -3.29 -9.24 -39.73
C ASP A 660 -2.74 -7.80 -39.71
N ILE A 661 -1.53 -7.66 -39.16
CA ILE A 661 -0.81 -6.37 -39.04
C ILE A 661 -0.16 -5.89 -40.34
N ASP A 662 -0.09 -6.72 -41.38
CA ASP A 662 0.51 -6.35 -42.66
C ASP A 662 -0.33 -5.29 -43.38
N LYS A 663 -1.65 -5.27 -43.16
CA LYS A 663 -2.54 -4.20 -43.64
C LYS A 663 -2.21 -2.84 -43.02
N ASP A 664 -1.97 -2.80 -41.72
CA ASP A 664 -1.59 -1.56 -41.01
C ASP A 664 -0.24 -1.05 -41.51
N ARG A 665 0.71 -1.96 -41.76
CA ARG A 665 2.01 -1.65 -42.37
C ARG A 665 1.85 -1.02 -43.75
N ILE A 666 1.11 -1.67 -44.66
CA ILE A 666 0.88 -1.18 -46.02
C ILE A 666 0.20 0.19 -46.02
N LEU A 667 -0.76 0.41 -45.12
CA LEU A 667 -1.44 1.70 -44.97
C LEU A 667 -0.46 2.81 -44.55
N LEU A 668 0.41 2.53 -43.58
CA LEU A 668 1.42 3.46 -43.10
C LEU A 668 2.51 3.76 -44.16
N GLU A 669 2.93 2.77 -44.94
CA GLU A 669 3.88 2.92 -46.05
C GLU A 669 3.33 3.82 -47.18
N GLN A 670 2.00 3.94 -47.31
CA GLN A 670 1.33 4.76 -48.32
C GLN A 670 1.06 6.22 -47.91
N LEU A 671 1.43 6.64 -46.70
CA LEU A 671 1.20 8.00 -46.22
C LEU A 671 2.10 9.03 -46.95
N PRO A 672 1.54 9.99 -47.71
CA PRO A 672 2.34 10.85 -48.60
C PRO A 672 3.30 11.78 -47.86
N ASP A 673 2.86 12.34 -46.74
CA ASP A 673 3.57 13.37 -45.97
C ASP A 673 4.19 12.83 -44.66
N ALA A 674 4.29 11.50 -44.52
CA ALA A 674 4.92 10.86 -43.37
C ALA A 674 6.32 10.31 -43.70
N ALA A 675 7.18 10.31 -42.69
CA ALA A 675 8.42 9.53 -42.65
C ALA A 675 8.24 8.45 -41.57
N VAL A 676 7.76 7.28 -41.99
CA VAL A 676 7.48 6.15 -41.10
C VAL A 676 8.73 5.30 -40.91
N SER A 677 9.05 4.99 -39.65
CA SER A 677 10.09 4.01 -39.29
C SER A 677 9.41 2.83 -38.60
N PHE A 678 9.61 1.63 -39.12
CA PHE A 678 8.97 0.42 -38.62
C PHE A 678 9.90 -0.35 -37.68
N LEU A 679 9.35 -0.76 -36.53
CA LEU A 679 9.90 -1.80 -35.67
C LEU A 679 8.95 -2.99 -35.74
N VAL A 680 9.43 -4.16 -36.17
CA VAL A 680 8.59 -5.35 -36.39
C VAL A 680 9.00 -6.46 -35.43
N GLU A 681 8.06 -6.91 -34.60
CA GLU A 681 8.28 -7.73 -33.40
C GLU A 681 9.56 -7.36 -32.62
N PRO A 682 9.81 -6.06 -32.32
CA PRO A 682 11.06 -5.60 -31.70
C PRO A 682 11.25 -6.11 -30.27
N ASN A 683 12.50 -6.10 -29.81
CA ASN A 683 12.81 -6.24 -28.39
C ASN A 683 12.65 -4.89 -27.65
N ARG A 684 12.74 -4.92 -26.31
CA ARG A 684 12.58 -3.71 -25.47
C ARG A 684 13.67 -2.65 -25.68
N GLN A 685 14.89 -3.06 -26.07
CA GLN A 685 16.01 -2.16 -26.33
C GLN A 685 15.78 -1.39 -27.64
N ASP A 686 15.35 -2.03 -28.72
CA ASP A 686 15.09 -1.38 -30.01
C ASP A 686 14.10 -0.21 -29.88
N ILE A 687 13.01 -0.42 -29.12
CA ILE A 687 12.00 0.61 -28.85
C ILE A 687 12.59 1.76 -28.04
N ASN A 688 13.36 1.47 -26.99
CA ASN A 688 14.00 2.51 -26.20
C ASN A 688 15.03 3.29 -27.02
N GLU A 689 15.88 2.63 -27.81
CA GLU A 689 16.86 3.30 -28.66
C GLU A 689 16.16 4.24 -29.66
N GLN A 690 15.10 3.80 -30.34
CA GLN A 690 14.36 4.67 -31.26
C GLN A 690 13.69 5.85 -30.54
N LEU A 691 13.02 5.62 -29.40
CA LEU A 691 12.38 6.69 -28.63
C LEU A 691 13.39 7.68 -28.01
N TRP A 692 14.62 7.24 -27.71
CA TRP A 692 15.65 8.10 -27.11
C TRP A 692 16.57 8.77 -28.12
N ALA A 693 16.73 8.22 -29.33
CA ALA A 693 17.62 8.73 -30.37
C ALA A 693 17.11 10.02 -31.04
N GLN A 694 15.80 10.15 -31.24
CA GLN A 694 15.20 11.35 -31.83
C GLN A 694 13.80 11.66 -31.30
N ALA A 695 13.38 12.91 -31.47
CA ALA A 695 11.99 13.29 -31.28
C ALA A 695 11.13 12.81 -32.46
N TRP A 696 9.97 12.26 -32.12
CA TRP A 696 8.93 11.73 -33.01
C TRP A 696 7.70 12.63 -32.95
N ASP A 697 6.97 12.70 -34.05
CA ASP A 697 5.74 13.50 -34.13
C ASP A 697 4.50 12.64 -33.82
N ILE A 698 4.54 11.35 -34.16
CA ILE A 698 3.52 10.34 -33.85
C ILE A 698 4.21 9.02 -33.43
N LEU A 699 3.65 8.34 -32.42
CA LEU A 699 3.92 6.93 -32.15
C LEU A 699 2.67 6.11 -32.51
N PHE A 700 2.85 5.06 -33.29
CA PHE A 700 1.84 4.09 -33.69
C PHE A 700 2.18 2.72 -33.12
N PHE A 701 1.17 1.97 -32.67
CA PHE A 701 1.30 0.58 -32.26
C PHE A 701 0.17 -0.27 -32.84
N ALA A 702 0.51 -1.42 -33.43
CA ALA A 702 -0.43 -2.48 -33.80
C ALA A 702 0.11 -3.82 -33.29
N GLY A 703 -0.70 -4.57 -32.54
CA GLY A 703 -0.27 -5.80 -31.86
C GLY A 703 -1.21 -6.16 -30.72
N HIS A 704 -0.97 -7.28 -30.04
CA HIS A 704 -1.75 -7.66 -28.86
C HIS A 704 -1.56 -6.71 -27.67
N SER A 705 -2.59 -6.60 -26.84
CA SER A 705 -2.54 -5.86 -25.56
C SER A 705 -3.48 -6.50 -24.53
N CYS A 706 -3.22 -6.28 -23.24
CA CYS A 706 -4.08 -6.75 -22.16
C CYS A 706 -4.10 -5.79 -20.96
N SER A 707 -5.13 -5.92 -20.11
CA SER A 707 -5.25 -5.18 -18.85
C SER A 707 -5.43 -6.17 -17.70
N HIS A 708 -4.67 -5.98 -16.62
CA HIS A 708 -4.72 -6.88 -15.47
C HIS A 708 -6.01 -6.69 -14.64
N ALA A 709 -6.39 -7.71 -13.86
CA ALA A 709 -7.73 -7.85 -13.26
C ALA A 709 -8.17 -6.75 -12.27
N GLN A 710 -7.26 -5.84 -11.88
CA GLN A 710 -7.53 -4.65 -11.06
C GLN A 710 -7.74 -3.36 -11.89
N ASN A 711 -7.77 -3.45 -13.23
CA ASN A 711 -7.93 -2.34 -14.19
C ASN A 711 -6.82 -1.27 -14.21
N GLU A 712 -5.80 -1.31 -13.33
CA GLU A 712 -4.81 -0.23 -13.19
C GLU A 712 -3.55 -0.37 -14.06
N ILE A 713 -3.25 -1.56 -14.60
CA ILE A 713 -2.03 -1.81 -15.41
C ILE A 713 -2.39 -2.42 -16.76
N GLY A 714 -2.16 -1.65 -17.83
CA GLY A 714 -2.21 -2.09 -19.22
C GLY A 714 -0.83 -2.46 -19.77
N GLN A 715 -0.78 -3.51 -20.57
CA GLN A 715 0.40 -4.02 -21.26
C GLN A 715 0.17 -4.11 -22.77
N ILE A 716 1.19 -3.79 -23.56
CA ILE A 716 1.25 -4.04 -25.01
C ILE A 716 2.31 -5.12 -25.29
N PHE A 717 2.01 -6.10 -26.14
CA PHE A 717 2.93 -7.16 -26.52
C PHE A 717 3.74 -6.71 -27.73
N ILE A 718 5.01 -6.40 -27.51
CA ILE A 718 5.91 -5.85 -28.52
C ILE A 718 6.52 -6.93 -29.41
N ASN A 719 6.50 -8.18 -28.95
CA ASN A 719 6.74 -9.38 -29.73
C ASN A 719 6.06 -10.57 -29.01
N LYS A 720 6.22 -11.79 -29.52
CA LYS A 720 5.61 -13.01 -28.98
C LYS A 720 6.02 -13.37 -27.53
N THR A 721 7.13 -12.83 -27.04
CA THR A 721 7.70 -13.13 -25.71
C THR A 721 7.72 -11.92 -24.77
N ASP A 722 7.82 -10.70 -25.29
CA ASP A 722 7.97 -9.47 -24.52
C ASP A 722 6.72 -8.60 -24.55
N SER A 723 6.39 -8.02 -23.40
CA SER A 723 5.44 -6.92 -23.27
C SER A 723 6.05 -5.68 -22.61
N LEU A 724 5.42 -4.53 -22.80
CA LEU A 724 5.71 -3.28 -22.12
C LEU A 724 4.45 -2.74 -21.45
N THR A 725 4.60 -2.26 -20.22
CA THR A 725 3.56 -1.52 -19.51
C THR A 725 3.61 -0.03 -19.86
N ILE A 726 2.46 0.66 -19.76
CA ILE A 726 2.40 2.11 -19.99
C ILE A 726 3.33 2.92 -19.07
N PRO A 727 3.50 2.60 -17.76
CA PRO A 727 4.51 3.23 -16.91
C PRO A 727 5.96 3.07 -17.40
N GLN A 728 6.34 1.91 -17.95
CA GLN A 728 7.69 1.69 -18.50
C GLN A 728 7.95 2.57 -19.74
N LEU A 729 6.93 2.82 -20.56
CA LEU A 729 7.03 3.73 -21.71
C LEU A 729 7.02 5.21 -21.31
N LYS A 730 6.41 5.59 -20.18
CA LYS A 730 6.14 6.98 -19.76
C LYS A 730 7.33 7.94 -19.90
N HIS A 731 8.53 7.51 -19.47
CA HIS A 731 9.72 8.37 -19.51
C HIS A 731 10.31 8.50 -20.91
N ALA A 732 10.31 7.42 -21.69
CA ALA A 732 10.74 7.44 -23.09
C ALA A 732 9.78 8.30 -23.95
N LEU A 733 8.46 8.11 -23.76
CA LEU A 733 7.42 8.93 -24.40
C LEU A 733 7.57 10.42 -24.10
N LYS A 734 7.78 10.79 -22.82
CA LYS A 734 7.96 12.20 -22.41
C LYS A 734 9.19 12.87 -23.00
N LYS A 735 10.20 12.10 -23.44
CA LYS A 735 11.35 12.63 -24.20
C LYS A 735 11.08 12.65 -25.70
N ALA A 736 10.37 11.65 -26.21
CA ALA A 736 10.16 11.41 -27.63
C ALA A 736 9.12 12.36 -28.27
N ILE A 737 8.06 12.76 -27.54
CA ILE A 737 6.85 13.42 -28.10
C ILE A 737 6.49 14.68 -27.30
#